data_AF-A0A7Y2HD32-F1
#
_entry.id   AF-A0A7Y2HD32-F1
#
_cell.length_a   1.000
_cell.length_b   1.000
_cell.length_c   1.000
_cell.angle_alpha   90.00
_cell.angle_beta   90.00
_cell.angle_gamma   90.00
#
_symmetry.space_group_name_H-M   'P 1'
#
loop_
_entity.id
_entity.type
_entity.pdbx_description
1 polymer ?
#
loop_
_entity_poly.entity_id
_entity_poly.type
_entity_poly.pdbx_seq_one_letter_code
_entity_poly.pdbx_strand_id
1 'polypeptide(L)'
;MLKNITYIFLFSLLCNHIHGQICVGDPGILEWKVWNGLYDDDISDFTVLQSYPSRPDTTKSLFKLKGPNNYNDLYGALVEGFIKVDTTTTAIFNITANRYGQFYLSTDDNPDNASLLIYNPSQVNQEEHDIFPEQTSAPIVLTAGQYYYFKVVHVEGYGGDHFNIWWKTHLVDANNWNVITAAYLYGIGCEDPPCPEPGTSCDDGDPTTINDIEDGHCNCFGEETTTNTCIGEKSKVLAYRYEGISGGSLNDLYEATNFPGSPSFSEEYEYFGRRSTNELVDVGHAMQAYLTVPASGLYKFNVTGDDNTILFLSSDESPDNRQAHQCFVSGWSYMTEHDKYIWQSTSNIFLEKGKYYYIEINQKDGGGSEHFSAFWQTPFTEPGEWKRIPAIYFNDYDCEIACIPQGTLCDDGDPFTNNDMYDANCDCVGTPCTGPDCDSPLANYVPFEKCGLTEQLDDNPDNNWLSCQTSANPNPLRGVGHWMEFDLGERHELYETQFWNYNVAGATQQGMEVISVDYSIDGNTWTELEIFNLPLAAGGSGYTGTSGPNFNGIYARYVLITSLDGGGGCRGLGKVAFNAVICPFQGTLCDDGNENTFNDQYNNNCECTGSAFDENDCGEMMVMLGDTILTTSKYSAIEDVMSLSTIAPDNRVSFVGGKSVVLDVGFETDGQTVFQAVIDSCEEQSGNQNLFTREETLIQKRLENKLLEQNTLTITQINENEVMVSYYIKSPGEAQLEIYDIMGNRKYRLVDHEFKNKGLFHKRFPLSRFDAGNYQVILKSKEDSANRMLNVSN
;
A
#
# COMPACT_ATOMS: atom_id res chain seq x y z
N MET A 1 -8.18 -27.38 68.31
CA MET A 1 -8.58 -28.38 67.30
C MET A 1 -9.55 -27.68 66.35
N LEU A 2 -9.13 -26.77 65.48
CA LEU A 2 -8.37 -26.93 64.23
C LEU A 2 -8.88 -28.07 63.34
N LYS A 3 -9.71 -27.71 62.35
CA LYS A 3 -9.64 -28.24 60.99
C LYS A 3 -9.76 -27.06 60.02
N ASN A 4 -8.69 -26.85 59.28
CA ASN A 4 -8.46 -25.74 58.35
C ASN A 4 -9.36 -25.84 57.13
N ILE A 5 -9.99 -24.73 56.77
CA ILE A 5 -10.56 -24.48 55.44
C ILE A 5 -9.51 -23.66 54.71
N THR A 6 -8.86 -24.27 53.72
CA THR A 6 -7.92 -23.59 52.84
C THR A 6 -8.71 -23.07 51.65
N TYR A 7 -8.96 -21.75 51.62
CA TYR A 7 -9.39 -21.07 50.39
C TYR A 7 -8.16 -20.94 49.50
N ILE A 8 -8.15 -21.68 48.39
CA ILE A 8 -7.19 -21.47 47.31
C ILE A 8 -7.70 -20.27 46.52
N PHE A 9 -7.11 -19.09 46.76
CA PHE A 9 -7.19 -17.98 45.83
C PHE A 9 -6.31 -18.35 44.63
N LEU A 10 -6.93 -18.78 43.52
CA LEU A 10 -6.27 -18.74 42.22
C LEU A 10 -6.09 -17.25 41.87
N PHE A 11 -4.86 -16.77 41.95
CA PHE A 11 -4.46 -15.53 41.29
C PHE A 11 -4.46 -15.84 39.79
N SER A 12 -5.54 -15.50 39.08
CA SER A 12 -5.48 -15.34 37.64
C SER A 12 -4.56 -14.15 37.38
N LEU A 13 -3.36 -14.40 36.84
CA LEU A 13 -2.64 -13.36 36.11
C LEU A 13 -3.50 -13.03 34.90
N LEU A 14 -4.40 -12.05 35.06
CA LEU A 14 -4.94 -11.29 33.95
C LEU A 14 -3.75 -10.49 33.41
N CYS A 15 -3.17 -10.94 32.31
CA CYS A 15 -2.33 -10.08 31.48
C CYS A 15 -3.29 -9.10 30.79
N ASN A 16 -3.80 -8.12 31.55
CA ASN A 16 -4.43 -6.96 30.95
C ASN A 16 -3.29 -6.23 30.24
N HIS A 17 -3.26 -6.27 28.91
CA HIS A 17 -2.56 -5.26 28.13
C HIS A 17 -3.18 -3.92 28.55
N ILE A 18 -2.45 -3.19 29.39
CA ILE A 18 -2.75 -1.78 29.66
C ILE A 18 -2.34 -1.09 28.38
N HIS A 19 -3.29 -0.82 27.47
CA HIS A 19 -3.06 0.04 26.31
C HIS A 19 -2.35 1.31 26.81
N GLY A 20 -1.27 1.69 26.14
CA GLY A 20 -0.55 2.93 26.44
C GLY A 20 -1.54 4.10 26.48
N GLN A 21 -1.44 4.93 27.53
CA GLN A 21 -2.26 6.13 27.63
C GLN A 21 -1.89 7.08 26.48
N ILE A 22 -2.81 7.27 25.53
CA ILE A 22 -2.69 8.26 24.44
C ILE A 22 -2.35 9.61 25.08
N CYS A 23 -1.26 10.24 24.61
CA CYS A 23 -0.76 11.50 25.15
C CYS A 23 -0.52 12.51 24.02
N VAL A 24 -0.46 13.79 24.39
CA VAL A 24 -0.19 14.88 23.44
C VAL A 24 1.21 14.76 22.85
N GLY A 25 1.28 14.68 21.51
CA GLY A 25 2.49 14.59 20.72
C GLY A 25 2.95 15.93 20.13
N ASP A 26 3.66 15.84 19.00
CA ASP A 26 4.28 16.99 18.37
C ASP A 26 3.26 18.00 17.83
N PRO A 27 3.51 19.32 18.00
CA PRO A 27 2.62 20.35 17.47
C PRO A 27 2.67 20.40 15.94
N GLY A 28 1.50 20.61 15.34
CA GLY A 28 1.34 20.92 13.92
C GLY A 28 1.44 19.75 12.95
N ILE A 29 1.65 18.54 13.44
CA ILE A 29 1.79 17.33 12.62
C ILE A 29 0.79 16.28 13.13
N LEU A 30 0.00 15.74 12.20
CA LEU A 30 -0.87 14.60 12.42
C LEU A 30 -0.43 13.45 11.52
N GLU A 31 -0.86 12.24 11.87
CA GLU A 31 -0.71 11.06 11.03
C GLU A 31 -2.07 10.71 10.40
N TRP A 32 -2.04 10.45 9.09
CA TRP A 32 -3.14 9.88 8.33
C TRP A 32 -2.80 8.44 8.00
N LYS A 33 -3.49 7.55 8.70
CA LYS A 33 -3.29 6.10 8.70
C LYS A 33 -4.35 5.46 7.80
N VAL A 34 -3.95 4.58 6.90
CA VAL A 34 -4.82 4.01 5.85
C VAL A 34 -4.75 2.48 5.82
N TRP A 35 -5.90 1.85 5.63
CA TRP A 35 -6.09 0.41 5.40
C TRP A 35 -6.79 0.22 4.06
N ASN A 36 -6.20 -0.60 3.20
CA ASN A 36 -6.72 -0.90 1.86
C ASN A 36 -7.43 -2.27 1.87
N GLY A 37 -8.04 -2.60 0.73
CA GLY A 37 -8.61 -3.93 0.51
C GLY A 37 -9.93 -4.15 1.24
N LEU A 38 -10.72 -3.09 1.45
CA LEU A 38 -12.10 -3.25 1.90
C LEU A 38 -12.91 -3.99 0.85
N TYR A 39 -13.83 -4.84 1.31
CA TYR A 39 -14.74 -5.59 0.44
C TYR A 39 -16.04 -4.82 0.19
N ASP A 40 -16.36 -3.87 1.05
CA ASP A 40 -17.51 -2.98 0.92
C ASP A 40 -17.13 -1.54 1.32
N ASP A 41 -17.91 -0.56 0.88
CA ASP A 41 -17.66 0.85 1.15
C ASP A 41 -18.20 1.34 2.50
N ASP A 42 -18.37 0.45 3.47
CA ASP A 42 -19.00 0.70 4.76
C ASP A 42 -18.01 0.72 5.93
N ILE A 43 -18.28 1.56 6.93
CA ILE A 43 -17.47 1.67 8.16
C ILE A 43 -17.41 0.34 8.93
N SER A 44 -18.46 -0.46 8.87
CA SER A 44 -18.46 -1.77 9.51
C SER A 44 -17.43 -2.72 8.88
N ASP A 45 -17.22 -2.69 7.57
CA ASP A 45 -16.18 -3.52 6.93
C ASP A 45 -14.77 -3.05 7.30
N PHE A 46 -14.58 -1.73 7.41
CA PHE A 46 -13.31 -1.15 7.89
C PHE A 46 -12.99 -1.59 9.33
N THR A 47 -13.97 -1.53 10.23
CA THR A 47 -13.75 -1.82 11.66
C THR A 47 -13.54 -3.30 11.97
N VAL A 48 -14.03 -4.22 11.13
CA VAL A 48 -13.80 -5.67 11.31
C VAL A 48 -12.44 -6.15 10.76
N LEU A 49 -11.68 -5.30 10.07
CA LEU A 49 -10.29 -5.62 9.71
C LEU A 49 -9.50 -5.95 10.96
N GLN A 50 -8.81 -7.08 10.94
CA GLN A 50 -8.02 -7.54 12.07
C GLN A 50 -6.93 -6.51 12.41
N SER A 51 -6.29 -5.91 11.40
CA SER A 51 -5.24 -4.89 11.54
C SER A 51 -5.72 -3.52 12.03
N TYR A 52 -7.02 -3.21 11.99
CA TYR A 52 -7.56 -1.95 12.50
C TYR A 52 -7.74 -2.00 14.03
N PRO A 53 -7.37 -0.97 14.81
CA PRO A 53 -6.82 0.34 14.40
C PRO A 53 -5.29 0.43 14.45
N SER A 54 -4.59 -0.65 14.77
CA SER A 54 -3.19 -0.61 15.20
C SER A 54 -2.15 -0.74 14.08
N ARG A 55 -2.53 -1.26 12.90
CA ARG A 55 -1.61 -1.52 11.78
C ARG A 55 -2.14 -0.99 10.44
N PRO A 56 -1.95 0.29 10.12
CA PRO A 56 -2.24 0.79 8.79
C PRO A 56 -1.24 0.26 7.76
N ASP A 57 -1.69 0.05 6.53
CA ASP A 57 -0.83 -0.26 5.38
C ASP A 57 0.00 0.95 4.94
N THR A 58 -0.51 2.16 5.19
CA THR A 58 0.14 3.41 4.80
C THR A 58 -0.09 4.48 5.84
N THR A 59 0.96 5.24 6.17
CA THR A 59 0.88 6.43 7.02
C THR A 59 1.50 7.62 6.31
N LYS A 60 0.80 8.77 6.28
CA LYS A 60 1.31 10.05 5.77
C LYS A 60 1.15 11.16 6.81
N SER A 61 2.00 12.18 6.76
CA SER A 61 1.84 13.36 7.60
C SER A 61 0.76 14.30 7.05
N LEU A 62 -0.10 14.80 7.92
CA LEU A 62 -1.03 15.90 7.63
C LEU A 62 -0.70 17.13 8.47
N PHE A 63 -0.80 18.31 7.87
CA PHE A 63 -0.60 19.62 8.51
C PHE A 63 -1.90 20.43 8.63
N LYS A 64 -3.02 19.81 8.27
CA LYS A 64 -4.38 20.35 8.34
C LYS A 64 -5.35 19.17 8.36
N LEU A 65 -6.54 19.34 8.93
CA LEU A 65 -7.58 18.31 8.92
C LEU A 65 -8.29 18.24 7.56
N LYS A 66 -7.51 17.92 6.53
CA LYS A 66 -7.93 17.68 5.16
C LYS A 66 -7.13 16.50 4.61
N GLY A 67 -7.84 15.48 4.14
CA GLY A 67 -7.25 14.32 3.48
C GLY A 67 -6.73 14.65 2.08
N PRO A 68 -5.89 13.77 1.50
CA PRO A 68 -5.58 13.83 0.08
C PRO A 68 -6.86 13.74 -0.76
N ASN A 69 -6.82 14.32 -1.97
CA ASN A 69 -7.88 14.15 -2.94
C ASN A 69 -7.54 12.96 -3.85
N ASN A 70 -8.55 12.16 -4.21
CA ASN A 70 -8.42 11.08 -5.19
C ASN A 70 -7.26 10.13 -4.86
N TYR A 71 -7.14 9.72 -3.60
CA TYR A 71 -6.07 8.85 -3.13
C TYR A 71 -6.16 7.43 -3.67
N ASN A 72 -7.30 6.75 -3.45
CA ASN A 72 -7.50 5.34 -3.80
C ASN A 72 -8.99 4.96 -3.71
N ASP A 73 -9.34 3.76 -4.17
CA ASP A 73 -10.66 3.16 -3.96
C ASP A 73 -10.60 2.09 -2.84
N LEU A 74 -11.76 1.77 -2.23
CA LEU A 74 -11.96 0.69 -1.24
C LEU A 74 -10.96 0.72 -0.07
N TYR A 75 -10.88 1.87 0.59
CA TYR A 75 -9.97 2.08 1.73
C TYR A 75 -10.69 2.70 2.93
N GLY A 76 -10.16 2.40 4.12
CA GLY A 76 -10.50 3.08 5.37
C GLY A 76 -9.32 3.92 5.85
N ALA A 77 -9.60 5.06 6.47
CA ALA A 77 -8.58 5.93 7.04
C ALA A 77 -8.93 6.46 8.42
N LEU A 78 -7.88 6.68 9.21
CA LEU A 78 -7.92 7.14 10.60
C LEU A 78 -6.96 8.33 10.76
N VAL A 79 -7.45 9.41 11.37
CA VAL A 79 -6.61 10.51 11.86
C VAL A 79 -6.95 10.76 13.32
N GLU A 80 -5.94 10.79 14.17
CA GLU A 80 -6.09 11.04 15.60
C GLU A 80 -5.14 12.17 16.04
N GLY A 81 -5.54 12.91 17.06
CA GLY A 81 -4.76 14.02 17.57
C GLY A 81 -5.49 14.82 18.64
N PHE A 82 -4.98 16.01 18.89
CA PHE A 82 -5.56 16.96 19.82
C PHE A 82 -5.73 18.34 19.18
N ILE A 83 -6.83 19.00 19.52
CA ILE A 83 -7.05 20.42 19.25
C ILE A 83 -6.70 21.21 20.51
N LYS A 84 -5.96 22.30 20.36
CA LYS A 84 -5.74 23.29 21.43
C LYS A 84 -5.78 24.70 20.86
N VAL A 85 -6.39 25.61 21.63
CA VAL A 85 -6.53 27.02 21.28
C VAL A 85 -5.87 27.91 22.34
N ASP A 86 -5.29 29.03 21.92
CA ASP A 86 -4.63 29.98 22.85
C ASP A 86 -5.59 31.00 23.45
N THR A 87 -6.77 31.16 22.86
CA THR A 87 -7.83 32.04 23.36
C THR A 87 -9.14 31.29 23.39
N THR A 88 -9.87 31.38 24.50
CA THR A 88 -11.18 30.73 24.65
C THR A 88 -12.11 31.24 23.56
N THR A 89 -12.68 30.33 22.79
CA THR A 89 -13.53 30.64 21.65
C THR A 89 -14.73 29.69 21.62
N THR A 90 -15.74 30.07 20.86
CA THR A 90 -16.82 29.16 20.46
C THR A 90 -16.53 28.70 19.03
N ALA A 91 -16.46 27.38 18.83
CA ALA A 91 -16.27 26.74 17.54
C ALA A 91 -17.56 26.01 17.10
N ILE A 92 -17.89 26.09 15.82
CA ILE A 92 -18.87 25.21 15.18
C ILE A 92 -18.10 24.35 14.20
N PHE A 93 -18.19 23.03 14.29
CA PHE A 93 -17.47 22.09 13.44
C PHE A 93 -18.36 21.61 12.28
N ASN A 94 -17.75 21.34 11.13
CA ASN A 94 -18.42 20.73 9.99
C ASN A 94 -17.53 19.69 9.28
N ILE A 95 -18.12 18.67 8.66
CA ILE A 95 -17.41 17.64 7.90
C ILE A 95 -17.94 17.57 6.46
N THR A 96 -17.02 17.47 5.49
CA THR A 96 -17.32 17.10 4.11
C THR A 96 -16.42 15.94 3.71
N ALA A 97 -17.02 14.82 3.32
CA ALA A 97 -16.27 13.67 2.83
C ALA A 97 -16.98 13.02 1.65
N ASN A 98 -16.19 12.47 0.74
CA ASN A 98 -16.64 11.47 -0.21
C ASN A 98 -15.82 10.22 0.05
N ARG A 99 -16.40 9.07 0.43
CA ARG A 99 -17.83 8.81 0.68
C ARG A 99 -18.29 9.04 2.12
N TYR A 100 -17.82 8.24 3.08
CA TYR A 100 -18.27 8.31 4.48
C TYR A 100 -17.25 9.01 5.36
N GLY A 101 -17.70 9.89 6.26
CA GLY A 101 -16.83 10.59 7.20
C GLY A 101 -17.47 10.73 8.57
N GLN A 102 -16.70 10.47 9.63
CA GLN A 102 -17.08 10.66 11.02
C GLN A 102 -16.01 11.44 11.76
N PHE A 103 -16.42 12.41 12.58
CA PHE A 103 -15.53 13.16 13.46
C PHE A 103 -16.00 13.04 14.90
N TYR A 104 -15.12 12.51 15.74
CA TYR A 104 -15.31 12.36 17.17
C TYR A 104 -14.50 13.44 17.88
N LEU A 105 -15.08 14.03 18.91
CA LEU A 105 -14.41 15.01 19.76
C LEU A 105 -14.61 14.64 21.23
N SER A 106 -13.54 14.66 21.99
CA SER A 106 -13.55 14.48 23.44
C SER A 106 -13.85 15.79 24.16
N THR A 107 -14.37 15.69 25.38
CA THR A 107 -14.54 16.84 26.27
C THR A 107 -13.23 17.32 26.89
N ASP A 108 -12.17 16.53 26.80
CA ASP A 108 -10.83 16.79 27.32
C ASP A 108 -9.76 16.01 26.52
N ASP A 109 -8.58 15.82 27.10
CA ASP A 109 -7.47 15.08 26.52
C ASP A 109 -7.61 13.56 26.66
N ASN A 110 -8.68 13.04 27.29
CA ASN A 110 -8.91 11.61 27.40
C ASN A 110 -9.71 11.06 26.19
N PRO A 111 -9.16 10.10 25.43
CA PRO A 111 -9.89 9.43 24.35
C PRO A 111 -11.18 8.74 24.77
N ASP A 112 -11.27 8.24 26.02
CA ASP A 112 -12.48 7.57 26.53
C ASP A 112 -13.70 8.49 26.58
N ASN A 113 -13.47 9.80 26.62
CA ASN A 113 -14.52 10.82 26.63
C ASN A 113 -14.90 11.28 25.21
N ALA A 114 -14.29 10.71 24.16
CA ALA A 114 -14.61 11.01 22.78
C ALA A 114 -16.01 10.48 22.42
N SER A 115 -16.79 11.32 21.74
CA SER A 115 -18.10 10.93 21.20
C SER A 115 -18.26 11.46 19.79
N LEU A 116 -19.08 10.76 18.98
CA LEU A 116 -19.36 11.18 17.60
C LEU A 116 -20.00 12.56 17.63
N LEU A 117 -19.33 13.54 17.01
CA LEU A 117 -19.78 14.92 17.01
C LEU A 117 -20.54 15.28 15.73
N ILE A 118 -19.98 14.91 14.58
CA ILE A 118 -20.53 15.16 13.24
C ILE A 118 -20.16 14.02 12.30
N TYR A 119 -21.00 13.79 11.29
CA TYR A 119 -20.74 12.80 10.23
C TYR A 119 -21.52 13.12 8.95
N ASN A 120 -21.07 12.57 7.83
CA ASN A 120 -21.87 12.47 6.61
C ASN A 120 -22.08 10.99 6.23
N PRO A 121 -23.34 10.55 6.03
CA PRO A 121 -23.68 9.15 5.71
C PRO A 121 -23.60 8.82 4.22
N SER A 122 -23.12 9.72 3.38
CA SER A 122 -22.93 9.50 1.94
C SER A 122 -22.06 10.62 1.36
N GLN A 123 -21.69 10.48 0.09
CA GLN A 123 -20.81 11.43 -0.58
C GLN A 123 -21.39 12.85 -0.63
N VAL A 124 -20.54 13.83 -0.34
CA VAL A 124 -20.79 15.26 -0.56
C VAL A 124 -19.58 15.88 -1.29
N ASN A 125 -19.77 17.00 -1.99
CA ASN A 125 -18.62 17.72 -2.56
C ASN A 125 -17.81 18.47 -1.48
N GLN A 126 -16.57 18.87 -1.80
CA GLN A 126 -15.61 19.40 -0.82
C GLN A 126 -16.12 20.59 0.01
N GLU A 127 -16.95 21.46 -0.55
CA GLU A 127 -17.49 22.66 0.11
C GLU A 127 -19.01 22.58 0.34
N GLU A 128 -19.60 21.38 0.24
CA GLU A 128 -21.04 21.17 0.46
C GLU A 128 -21.35 20.90 1.94
N HIS A 129 -21.41 21.97 2.71
CA HIS A 129 -21.54 21.91 4.17
C HIS A 129 -22.95 21.57 4.70
N ASP A 130 -23.97 21.65 3.85
CA ASP A 130 -25.38 21.70 4.28
C ASP A 130 -26.27 20.61 3.61
N ILE A 131 -25.68 19.49 3.15
CA ILE A 131 -26.44 18.38 2.53
C ILE A 131 -27.15 17.56 3.60
N PHE A 132 -26.43 17.20 4.67
CA PHE A 132 -26.95 16.45 5.82
C PHE A 132 -26.89 17.31 7.08
N PRO A 133 -27.95 17.33 7.91
CA PRO A 133 -27.94 18.09 9.16
C PRO A 133 -26.86 17.60 10.14
N GLU A 134 -26.45 16.34 10.05
CA GLU A 134 -25.42 15.73 10.88
C GLU A 134 -23.99 16.17 10.53
N GLN A 135 -23.80 16.86 9.39
CA GLN A 135 -22.50 17.41 9.02
C GLN A 135 -22.04 18.52 9.96
N THR A 136 -22.96 19.22 10.64
CA THR A 136 -22.64 20.43 11.41
C THR A 136 -22.98 20.29 12.89
N SER A 137 -22.01 20.63 13.75
CA SER A 137 -22.19 20.55 15.20
C SER A 137 -23.04 21.71 15.75
N ALA A 138 -23.57 21.53 16.96
CA ALA A 138 -23.92 22.68 17.79
C ALA A 138 -22.64 23.48 18.19
N PRO A 139 -22.73 24.75 18.60
CA PRO A 139 -21.57 25.50 19.06
C PRO A 139 -20.90 24.88 20.31
N ILE A 140 -19.58 24.73 20.27
CA ILE A 140 -18.74 24.13 21.33
C ILE A 140 -17.78 25.19 21.86
N VAL A 141 -17.64 25.29 23.18
CA VAL A 141 -16.67 26.19 23.81
C VAL A 141 -15.35 25.45 23.97
N LEU A 142 -14.30 25.96 23.31
CA LEU A 142 -12.92 25.49 23.48
C LEU A 142 -12.21 26.45 24.44
N THR A 143 -11.74 25.92 25.57
CA THR A 143 -11.08 26.72 26.62
C THR A 143 -9.61 26.92 26.29
N ALA A 144 -9.11 28.15 26.45
CA ALA A 144 -7.71 28.49 26.23
C ALA A 144 -6.77 27.54 26.99
N GLY A 145 -5.80 26.97 26.27
CA GLY A 145 -4.77 26.11 26.82
C GLY A 145 -5.19 24.66 27.09
N GLN A 146 -6.48 24.31 26.96
CA GLN A 146 -6.97 22.94 27.11
C GLN A 146 -6.79 22.15 25.81
N TYR A 147 -6.40 20.89 25.95
CA TYR A 147 -6.34 19.92 24.85
C TYR A 147 -7.68 19.16 24.76
N TYR A 148 -8.11 18.92 23.53
CA TYR A 148 -9.30 18.13 23.21
C TYR A 148 -8.90 17.02 22.24
N TYR A 149 -8.93 15.76 22.69
CA TYR A 149 -8.66 14.63 21.80
C TYR A 149 -9.73 14.56 20.70
N PHE A 150 -9.33 14.21 19.48
CA PHE A 150 -10.25 13.96 18.38
C PHE A 150 -9.85 12.72 17.58
N LYS A 151 -10.84 12.16 16.87
CA LYS A 151 -10.66 11.06 15.92
C LYS A 151 -11.48 11.32 14.66
N VAL A 152 -10.86 11.21 13.49
CA VAL A 152 -11.53 11.22 12.18
C VAL A 152 -11.50 9.80 11.63
N VAL A 153 -12.66 9.27 11.25
CA VAL A 153 -12.80 8.00 10.52
C VAL A 153 -13.36 8.32 9.15
N HIS A 154 -12.68 7.85 8.10
CA HIS A 154 -13.10 8.03 6.72
C HIS A 154 -13.11 6.69 6.01
N VAL A 155 -14.13 6.41 5.19
CA VAL A 155 -14.20 5.24 4.32
C VAL A 155 -14.58 5.69 2.92
N GLU A 156 -13.83 5.19 1.95
CA GLU A 156 -14.07 5.41 0.53
C GLU A 156 -14.51 4.12 -0.16
N GLY A 157 -15.42 4.28 -1.12
CA GLY A 157 -15.80 3.23 -2.05
C GLY A 157 -15.09 3.39 -3.38
N TYR A 158 -15.81 3.91 -4.39
CA TYR A 158 -15.28 4.13 -5.73
C TYR A 158 -15.45 5.58 -6.16
N GLY A 159 -14.45 6.12 -6.85
CA GLY A 159 -14.55 7.37 -7.58
C GLY A 159 -13.57 8.43 -7.07
N GLY A 160 -14.08 9.61 -6.70
CA GLY A 160 -13.22 10.68 -6.22
C GLY A 160 -13.32 10.86 -4.73
N ASP A 161 -12.24 10.66 -3.98
CA ASP A 161 -12.26 10.69 -2.52
C ASP A 161 -11.69 11.97 -1.91
N HIS A 162 -12.21 12.31 -0.72
CA HIS A 162 -11.65 13.33 0.15
C HIS A 162 -12.31 13.26 1.53
N PHE A 163 -11.66 13.86 2.54
CA PHE A 163 -12.34 14.33 3.74
C PHE A 163 -11.79 15.69 4.17
N ASN A 164 -12.64 16.52 4.79
CA ASN A 164 -12.27 17.80 5.36
C ASN A 164 -13.01 18.02 6.68
N ILE A 165 -12.29 18.47 7.71
CA ILE A 165 -12.88 19.01 8.94
C ILE A 165 -12.75 20.52 8.94
N TRP A 166 -13.90 21.16 8.97
CA TRP A 166 -14.06 22.59 8.96
C TRP A 166 -14.45 23.13 10.32
N TRP A 167 -14.16 24.40 10.56
CA TRP A 167 -14.72 25.13 11.68
C TRP A 167 -15.05 26.60 11.34
N LYS A 168 -15.98 27.16 12.12
CA LYS A 168 -16.21 28.60 12.26
C LYS A 168 -15.80 29.02 13.66
N THR A 169 -14.93 30.01 13.78
CA THR A 169 -14.39 30.46 15.07
C THR A 169 -13.86 31.89 14.98
N HIS A 170 -13.92 32.65 16.08
CA HIS A 170 -13.34 33.99 16.15
C HIS A 170 -11.80 34.01 16.06
N LEU A 171 -11.14 32.85 16.11
CA LEU A 171 -9.68 32.74 15.97
C LEU A 171 -9.20 32.92 14.52
N VAL A 172 -10.04 32.59 13.54
CA VAL A 172 -9.69 32.63 12.11
C VAL A 172 -10.73 33.47 11.36
N ASP A 173 -11.93 32.92 11.16
CA ASP A 173 -13.10 33.64 10.66
C ASP A 173 -14.37 33.01 11.26
N ALA A 174 -15.20 33.84 11.89
CA ALA A 174 -16.43 33.39 12.53
C ALA A 174 -17.60 33.21 11.55
N ASN A 175 -17.51 33.77 10.35
CA ASN A 175 -18.60 33.77 9.36
C ASN A 175 -18.38 32.75 8.25
N ASN A 176 -17.13 32.40 7.95
CA ASN A 176 -16.77 31.49 6.87
C ASN A 176 -16.19 30.17 7.40
N TRP A 177 -16.36 29.09 6.62
CA TRP A 177 -15.76 27.80 6.92
C TRP A 177 -14.26 27.84 6.64
N ASN A 178 -13.46 27.33 7.57
CA ASN A 178 -12.02 27.21 7.42
C ASN A 178 -11.60 25.78 7.77
N VAL A 179 -10.63 25.22 7.06
CA VAL A 179 -10.00 23.96 7.49
C VAL A 179 -9.18 24.24 8.74
N ILE A 180 -9.18 23.29 9.69
CA ILE A 180 -8.36 23.39 10.90
C ILE A 180 -6.90 23.10 10.52
N THR A 181 -6.00 24.05 10.76
CA THR A 181 -4.59 23.98 10.35
C THR A 181 -3.65 23.63 11.50
N ALA A 182 -2.40 23.30 11.17
CA ALA A 182 -1.31 22.95 12.08
C ALA A 182 -1.19 23.86 13.33
N ALA A 183 -1.56 25.13 13.23
CA ALA A 183 -1.53 26.07 14.35
C ALA A 183 -2.35 25.62 15.57
N TYR A 184 -3.35 24.76 15.37
CA TYR A 184 -4.27 24.30 16.42
C TYR A 184 -4.18 22.80 16.70
N LEU A 185 -3.31 22.08 15.98
CA LEU A 185 -3.26 20.62 15.97
C LEU A 185 -2.01 20.11 16.68
N TYR A 186 -2.15 18.97 17.36
CA TYR A 186 -1.07 18.25 18.01
C TYR A 186 -1.29 16.76 17.73
N GLY A 187 -0.25 16.04 17.32
CA GLY A 187 -0.32 14.60 17.07
C GLY A 187 -0.44 13.76 18.34
N ILE A 188 -0.36 12.44 18.20
CA ILE A 188 -0.25 11.51 19.34
C ILE A 188 1.24 11.28 19.66
N GLY A 189 1.61 11.36 20.94
CA GLY A 189 3.01 11.31 21.38
C GLY A 189 3.44 10.04 22.11
N CYS A 190 2.50 9.24 22.60
CA CYS A 190 2.75 8.06 23.43
C CYS A 190 2.03 6.83 22.89
N GLU A 191 2.05 6.63 21.56
CA GLU A 191 1.57 5.37 21.00
C GLU A 191 2.52 4.24 21.40
N ASP A 192 1.95 3.06 21.65
CA ASP A 192 2.74 1.85 21.80
C ASP A 192 3.55 1.61 20.51
N PRO A 193 4.78 1.11 20.61
CA PRO A 193 5.55 0.79 19.42
C PRO A 193 4.76 -0.18 18.54
N PRO A 194 4.80 -0.02 17.21
CA PRO A 194 4.09 -0.94 16.33
C PRO A 194 4.61 -2.36 16.58
N CYS A 195 3.68 -3.32 16.64
CA CYS A 195 4.04 -4.73 16.75
C CYS A 195 4.90 -5.16 15.54
N PRO A 196 5.59 -6.31 15.59
CA PRO A 196 6.21 -6.87 14.40
C PRO A 196 5.18 -7.17 13.30
N GLU A 197 5.59 -7.22 12.04
CA GLU A 197 4.69 -7.56 10.93
C GLU A 197 4.19 -9.00 11.03
N PRO A 198 2.93 -9.29 10.66
CA PRO A 198 2.41 -10.65 10.57
C PRO A 198 3.34 -11.57 9.77
N GLY A 199 3.60 -12.78 10.27
CA GLY A 199 4.50 -13.74 9.62
C GLY A 199 5.99 -13.54 9.92
N THR A 200 6.37 -12.50 10.67
CA THR A 200 7.76 -12.34 11.15
C THR A 200 8.10 -13.47 12.11
N SER A 201 9.22 -14.17 11.89
CA SER A 201 9.69 -15.23 12.78
C SER A 201 9.96 -14.69 14.20
N CYS A 202 9.52 -15.41 15.21
CA CYS A 202 9.73 -15.08 16.62
C CYS A 202 10.02 -16.34 17.44
N ASP A 203 10.08 -16.22 18.77
CA ASP A 203 10.18 -17.34 19.73
C ASP A 203 9.18 -17.06 20.83
N ASP A 204 8.17 -17.92 20.94
CA ASP A 204 7.04 -17.73 21.83
C ASP A 204 7.30 -18.24 23.26
N GLY A 205 8.49 -18.82 23.48
CA GLY A 205 8.97 -19.35 24.74
C GLY A 205 8.42 -20.74 25.10
N ASP A 206 7.57 -21.33 24.27
CA ASP A 206 7.05 -22.69 24.44
C ASP A 206 7.92 -23.69 23.66
N PRO A 207 8.68 -24.58 24.33
CA PRO A 207 9.51 -25.57 23.64
C PRO A 207 8.70 -26.68 22.96
N THR A 208 7.37 -26.68 23.07
CA THR A 208 6.47 -27.66 22.44
C THR A 208 5.89 -27.17 21.11
N THR A 209 6.09 -25.90 20.77
CA THR A 209 5.72 -25.33 19.47
C THR A 209 6.93 -25.19 18.54
N ILE A 210 6.63 -25.10 17.25
CA ILE A 210 7.60 -24.83 16.17
C ILE A 210 7.04 -23.74 15.25
N ASN A 211 7.91 -23.20 14.38
CA ASN A 211 7.54 -22.22 13.35
C ASN A 211 6.83 -20.98 13.91
N ASP A 212 7.27 -20.48 15.06
CA ASP A 212 6.63 -19.35 15.71
C ASP A 212 6.69 -18.08 14.85
N ILE A 213 5.52 -17.46 14.70
CA ILE A 213 5.34 -16.22 13.94
C ILE A 213 4.57 -15.18 14.74
N GLU A 214 4.82 -13.93 14.42
CA GLU A 214 4.08 -12.77 14.92
C GLU A 214 2.73 -12.65 14.20
N ASP A 215 1.69 -12.30 14.93
CA ASP A 215 0.32 -12.12 14.40
C ASP A 215 -0.03 -10.65 14.05
N GLY A 216 0.92 -9.73 14.18
CA GLY A 216 0.72 -8.30 14.02
C GLY A 216 0.07 -7.58 15.22
N HIS A 217 -0.28 -8.32 16.28
CA HIS A 217 -0.91 -7.85 17.51
C HIS A 217 -0.02 -8.07 18.73
N CYS A 218 1.30 -8.14 18.49
CA CYS A 218 2.34 -8.37 19.49
C CYS A 218 2.20 -9.74 20.17
N ASN A 219 1.55 -10.71 19.49
CA ASN A 219 1.56 -12.09 19.91
C ASN A 219 2.45 -12.90 18.98
N CYS A 220 3.50 -13.46 19.56
CA CYS A 220 4.26 -14.54 18.98
C CYS A 220 3.56 -15.87 19.31
N PHE A 221 3.29 -16.71 18.32
CA PHE A 221 2.68 -18.02 18.52
C PHE A 221 3.14 -19.02 17.46
N GLY A 222 3.30 -20.28 17.88
CA GLY A 222 3.71 -21.37 16.99
C GLY A 222 2.71 -22.50 16.89
N GLU A 223 3.14 -23.52 16.18
CA GLU A 223 2.43 -24.76 15.89
C GLU A 223 2.83 -25.84 16.88
N GLU A 224 1.89 -26.39 17.65
CA GLU A 224 2.19 -27.56 18.49
C GLU A 224 2.61 -28.73 17.60
N THR A 225 3.67 -29.46 17.97
CA THR A 225 4.03 -30.66 17.23
C THR A 225 2.92 -31.71 17.37
N THR A 226 2.26 -32.05 16.26
CA THR A 226 1.14 -32.99 16.22
C THR A 226 1.48 -34.26 15.44
N THR A 227 0.83 -35.37 15.79
CA THR A 227 0.85 -36.60 14.98
C THR A 227 -0.35 -36.69 14.03
N ASN A 228 -1.24 -35.71 14.09
CA ASN A 228 -2.41 -35.64 13.23
C ASN A 228 -1.97 -35.21 11.82
N THR A 229 -1.96 -36.18 10.90
CA THR A 229 -1.58 -35.93 9.49
C THR A 229 -2.62 -35.13 8.73
N CYS A 230 -3.79 -34.87 9.30
CA CYS A 230 -4.80 -34.00 8.70
C CYS A 230 -4.44 -32.51 8.78
N ILE A 231 -3.48 -32.11 9.61
CA ILE A 231 -3.13 -30.72 9.82
C ILE A 231 -2.14 -30.33 8.72
N GLY A 232 -2.62 -29.57 7.75
CA GLY A 232 -1.89 -29.17 6.56
C GLY A 232 -1.13 -27.85 6.72
N GLU A 233 -0.89 -27.22 5.57
CA GLU A 233 -0.08 -26.01 5.44
C GLU A 233 -0.64 -24.83 6.26
N LYS A 234 0.28 -24.08 6.89
CA LYS A 234 -0.03 -22.86 7.66
C LYS A 234 -0.45 -21.72 6.74
N SER A 235 -1.39 -20.90 7.18
CA SER A 235 -1.87 -19.72 6.44
C SER A 235 -2.60 -20.03 5.13
N LYS A 236 -3.01 -21.29 4.94
CA LYS A 236 -3.78 -21.73 3.79
C LYS A 236 -5.18 -22.13 4.24
N VAL A 237 -6.21 -21.54 3.63
CA VAL A 237 -7.61 -21.93 3.82
C VAL A 237 -8.30 -22.08 2.48
N LEU A 238 -8.85 -23.27 2.22
CA LEU A 238 -9.53 -23.61 0.98
C LEU A 238 -11.05 -23.67 1.20
N ALA A 239 -11.80 -23.02 0.32
CA ALA A 239 -13.24 -23.25 0.17
C ALA A 239 -13.51 -24.16 -1.03
N TYR A 240 -14.28 -25.20 -0.78
CA TYR A 240 -14.83 -26.08 -1.81
C TYR A 240 -16.22 -25.59 -2.22
N ARG A 241 -16.41 -25.36 -3.52
CA ARG A 241 -17.69 -24.95 -4.12
C ARG A 241 -18.38 -26.14 -4.78
N TYR A 242 -19.68 -26.28 -4.54
CA TYR A 242 -20.56 -27.30 -5.09
C TYR A 242 -21.64 -26.62 -5.92
N GLU A 243 -21.64 -26.83 -7.23
CA GLU A 243 -22.61 -26.21 -8.14
C GLU A 243 -23.77 -27.14 -8.49
N GLY A 244 -24.88 -26.55 -8.97
CA GLY A 244 -26.05 -27.30 -9.44
C GLY A 244 -26.92 -27.88 -8.32
N ILE A 245 -26.82 -27.33 -7.12
CA ILE A 245 -27.63 -27.72 -5.97
C ILE A 245 -28.75 -26.69 -5.82
N SER A 246 -29.95 -27.02 -6.29
CA SER A 246 -31.09 -26.10 -6.17
C SER A 246 -31.60 -25.98 -4.74
N GLY A 247 -32.11 -24.81 -4.38
CA GLY A 247 -32.62 -24.50 -3.04
C GLY A 247 -31.63 -23.69 -2.20
N GLY A 248 -32.08 -23.15 -1.07
CA GLY A 248 -31.28 -22.26 -0.20
C GLY A 248 -31.03 -22.82 1.20
N SER A 249 -31.34 -24.09 1.46
CA SER A 249 -31.19 -24.69 2.79
C SER A 249 -29.96 -25.58 2.88
N LEU A 250 -29.32 -25.62 4.05
CA LEU A 250 -28.20 -26.56 4.28
C LEU A 250 -28.59 -28.03 4.05
N ASN A 251 -29.87 -28.38 4.18
CA ASN A 251 -30.34 -29.72 3.87
C ASN A 251 -30.18 -30.04 2.38
N ASP A 252 -30.37 -29.05 1.49
CA ASP A 252 -30.14 -29.21 0.06
C ASP A 252 -28.66 -29.50 -0.23
N LEU A 253 -27.75 -28.84 0.49
CA LEU A 253 -26.31 -29.12 0.43
C LEU A 253 -25.99 -30.54 0.92
N TYR A 254 -26.50 -30.92 2.10
CA TYR A 254 -26.17 -32.21 2.74
C TYR A 254 -26.80 -33.43 2.06
N GLU A 255 -27.90 -33.25 1.31
CA GLU A 255 -28.51 -34.31 0.51
C GLU A 255 -27.94 -34.39 -0.92
N ALA A 256 -27.12 -33.41 -1.33
CA ALA A 256 -26.54 -33.38 -2.66
C ALA A 256 -25.57 -34.55 -2.86
N THR A 257 -25.68 -35.24 -4.00
CA THR A 257 -24.89 -36.45 -4.27
C THR A 257 -23.39 -36.18 -4.40
N ASN A 258 -23.01 -34.94 -4.68
CA ASN A 258 -21.63 -34.49 -4.79
C ASN A 258 -21.06 -33.94 -3.46
N PHE A 259 -21.89 -33.76 -2.43
CA PHE A 259 -21.43 -33.28 -1.12
C PHE A 259 -21.21 -34.44 -0.13
N PRO A 260 -20.18 -34.38 0.74
CA PRO A 260 -19.01 -33.49 0.64
C PRO A 260 -18.01 -33.99 -0.40
N GLY A 261 -18.18 -35.23 -0.88
CA GLY A 261 -17.12 -36.03 -1.49
C GLY A 261 -16.64 -35.66 -2.89
N SER A 262 -17.23 -34.67 -3.56
CA SER A 262 -16.95 -34.36 -4.97
C SER A 262 -17.25 -32.88 -5.30
N PRO A 263 -16.49 -31.91 -4.78
CA PRO A 263 -16.70 -30.50 -5.08
C PRO A 263 -16.48 -30.18 -6.57
N SER A 264 -17.09 -29.11 -7.04
CA SER A 264 -16.96 -28.61 -8.41
C SER A 264 -15.69 -27.78 -8.59
N PHE A 265 -15.31 -26.99 -7.57
CA PHE A 265 -14.13 -26.12 -7.56
C PHE A 265 -13.55 -26.03 -6.15
N SER A 266 -12.27 -25.66 -6.07
CA SER A 266 -11.61 -25.21 -4.85
C SER A 266 -11.01 -23.82 -5.08
N GLU A 267 -11.02 -22.98 -4.06
CA GLU A 267 -10.46 -21.62 -4.09
C GLU A 267 -9.82 -21.28 -2.74
N GLU A 268 -8.67 -20.63 -2.77
CA GLU A 268 -7.94 -20.19 -1.58
C GLU A 268 -8.38 -18.78 -1.17
N TYR A 269 -8.49 -18.54 0.13
CA TYR A 269 -8.93 -17.26 0.69
C TYR A 269 -7.94 -16.71 1.73
N GLU A 270 -7.86 -15.39 1.84
CA GLU A 270 -6.99 -14.71 2.82
C GLU A 270 -7.58 -14.68 4.24
N TYR A 271 -8.80 -15.18 4.42
CA TYR A 271 -9.53 -15.25 5.68
C TYR A 271 -10.54 -16.40 5.65
N PHE A 272 -11.06 -16.77 6.83
CA PHE A 272 -12.06 -17.84 6.94
C PHE A 272 -13.46 -17.38 6.52
N GLY A 273 -13.65 -17.27 5.21
CA GLY A 273 -14.86 -16.75 4.60
C GLY A 273 -14.67 -16.45 3.12
N ARG A 274 -15.65 -15.79 2.55
CA ARG A 274 -15.72 -15.36 1.16
C ARG A 274 -16.41 -14.01 1.06
N ARG A 275 -15.91 -13.15 0.18
CA ARG A 275 -16.49 -11.83 -0.08
C ARG A 275 -17.84 -11.93 -0.79
N SER A 276 -18.69 -10.92 -0.64
CA SER A 276 -19.95 -10.85 -1.39
C SER A 276 -19.70 -10.66 -2.89
N THR A 277 -20.34 -11.52 -3.67
CA THR A 277 -20.48 -11.39 -5.13
C THR A 277 -21.92 -11.72 -5.51
N ASN A 278 -22.27 -11.53 -6.79
CA ASN A 278 -23.57 -11.91 -7.35
C ASN A 278 -23.36 -12.75 -8.63
N GLU A 279 -22.32 -13.59 -8.64
CA GLU A 279 -21.84 -14.26 -9.85
C GLU A 279 -22.37 -15.69 -9.94
N LEU A 280 -22.86 -16.23 -8.83
CA LEU A 280 -23.21 -17.62 -8.67
C LEU A 280 -24.68 -17.78 -8.25
N VAL A 281 -25.27 -18.92 -8.63
CA VAL A 281 -26.64 -19.31 -8.24
C VAL A 281 -26.67 -20.82 -8.06
N ASP A 282 -27.54 -21.31 -7.16
CA ASP A 282 -27.68 -22.74 -6.86
C ASP A 282 -26.33 -23.38 -6.45
N VAL A 283 -25.59 -22.68 -5.58
CA VAL A 283 -24.27 -23.11 -5.08
C VAL A 283 -24.30 -23.46 -3.60
N GLY A 284 -23.36 -24.29 -3.17
CA GLY A 284 -22.99 -24.44 -1.77
C GLY A 284 -21.48 -24.39 -1.60
N HIS A 285 -21.04 -24.04 -0.41
CA HIS A 285 -19.64 -23.95 -0.03
C HIS A 285 -19.37 -24.76 1.23
N ALA A 286 -18.18 -25.36 1.30
CA ALA A 286 -17.62 -25.90 2.53
C ALA A 286 -16.16 -25.44 2.66
N MET A 287 -15.78 -24.94 3.83
CA MET A 287 -14.40 -24.60 4.15
C MET A 287 -14.07 -25.22 5.50
N GLN A 288 -12.96 -25.94 5.57
CA GLN A 288 -12.51 -26.71 6.73
C GLN A 288 -11.06 -26.37 7.02
N ALA A 289 -10.72 -26.23 8.29
CA ALA A 289 -9.37 -25.90 8.71
C ALA A 289 -9.12 -26.32 10.15
N TYR A 290 -7.88 -26.13 10.61
CA TYR A 290 -7.50 -26.18 12.01
C TYR A 290 -7.14 -24.78 12.50
N LEU A 291 -7.92 -24.26 13.43
CA LEU A 291 -7.66 -22.97 14.09
C LEU A 291 -6.60 -23.14 15.17
N THR A 292 -5.61 -22.24 15.19
CA THR A 292 -4.67 -22.04 16.30
C THR A 292 -4.80 -20.61 16.81
N VAL A 293 -4.91 -20.44 18.13
CA VAL A 293 -5.06 -19.10 18.73
C VAL A 293 -3.74 -18.57 19.29
N PRO A 294 -3.47 -17.26 19.18
CA PRO A 294 -2.20 -16.68 19.60
C PRO A 294 -2.12 -16.38 21.12
N ALA A 295 -3.25 -16.45 21.83
CA ALA A 295 -3.32 -16.20 23.26
C ALA A 295 -4.31 -17.15 23.95
N SER A 296 -4.00 -17.58 25.17
CA SER A 296 -4.95 -18.35 25.96
C SER A 296 -6.01 -17.41 26.55
N GLY A 297 -7.28 -17.71 26.39
CA GLY A 297 -8.33 -16.83 26.90
C GLY A 297 -9.74 -17.16 26.44
N LEU A 298 -10.65 -16.23 26.70
CA LEU A 298 -12.05 -16.35 26.30
C LEU A 298 -12.24 -15.74 24.91
N TYR A 299 -12.71 -16.56 23.99
CA TYR A 299 -13.08 -16.19 22.63
C TYR A 299 -14.59 -16.28 22.45
N LYS A 300 -15.14 -15.50 21.52
CA LYS A 300 -16.50 -15.71 20.98
C LYS A 300 -16.39 -15.76 19.48
N PHE A 301 -17.21 -16.60 18.84
CA PHE A 301 -17.28 -16.69 17.39
C PHE A 301 -18.61 -16.17 16.89
N ASN A 302 -18.62 -15.56 15.71
CA ASN A 302 -19.81 -15.13 14.99
C ASN A 302 -19.75 -15.62 13.53
N VAL A 303 -20.91 -15.87 12.92
CA VAL A 303 -21.02 -16.20 11.50
C VAL A 303 -22.01 -15.26 10.79
N THR A 304 -21.62 -14.79 9.62
CA THR A 304 -22.50 -14.10 8.65
C THR A 304 -22.52 -14.89 7.34
N GLY A 305 -23.57 -14.71 6.54
CA GLY A 305 -23.65 -15.33 5.22
C GLY A 305 -24.98 -15.11 4.51
N ASP A 306 -25.00 -15.43 3.22
CA ASP A 306 -26.15 -15.32 2.32
C ASP A 306 -26.12 -16.54 1.37
N ASP A 307 -27.04 -17.50 1.42
CA ASP A 307 -28.11 -17.74 2.40
C ASP A 307 -27.61 -18.61 3.61
N ASN A 308 -28.19 -19.81 3.81
CA ASN A 308 -28.05 -20.56 5.05
C ASN A 308 -26.58 -20.92 5.31
N THR A 309 -26.05 -20.46 6.44
CA THR A 309 -24.62 -20.59 6.77
C THR A 309 -24.46 -21.10 8.20
N ILE A 310 -23.71 -22.17 8.39
CA ILE A 310 -23.40 -22.75 9.70
C ILE A 310 -21.89 -22.82 9.91
N LEU A 311 -21.43 -22.36 11.07
CA LEU A 311 -20.06 -22.51 11.55
C LEU A 311 -20.05 -23.57 12.66
N PHE A 312 -19.14 -24.53 12.56
CA PHE A 312 -18.83 -25.53 13.56
C PHE A 312 -17.43 -25.27 14.11
N LEU A 313 -17.27 -25.40 15.42
CA LEU A 313 -15.97 -25.36 16.09
C LEU A 313 -15.90 -26.51 17.09
N SER A 314 -14.86 -27.31 16.94
CA SER A 314 -14.57 -28.45 17.81
C SER A 314 -14.02 -28.01 19.16
N SER A 315 -14.13 -28.90 20.16
CA SER A 315 -13.48 -28.73 21.46
C SER A 315 -11.98 -29.05 21.45
N ASP A 316 -11.50 -29.67 20.38
CA ASP A 316 -10.12 -30.11 20.17
C ASP A 316 -9.81 -30.23 18.66
N GLU A 317 -8.66 -30.80 18.31
CA GLU A 317 -8.28 -31.06 16.91
C GLU A 317 -9.16 -32.13 16.22
N SER A 318 -10.06 -32.84 16.93
CA SER A 318 -10.83 -33.91 16.30
C SER A 318 -12.08 -33.38 15.57
N PRO A 319 -12.29 -33.71 14.27
CA PRO A 319 -13.52 -33.36 13.56
C PRO A 319 -14.77 -34.09 14.08
N ASP A 320 -14.61 -35.18 14.85
CA ASP A 320 -15.71 -35.88 15.51
C ASP A 320 -16.40 -35.01 16.58
N ASN A 321 -15.65 -34.05 17.13
CA ASN A 321 -16.12 -33.15 18.18
C ASN A 321 -16.59 -31.79 17.64
N ARG A 322 -16.71 -31.62 16.31
CA ARG A 322 -17.04 -30.34 15.65
C ARG A 322 -18.33 -29.67 16.12
N GLN A 323 -19.27 -30.44 16.67
CA GLN A 323 -20.54 -29.92 17.20
C GLN A 323 -20.44 -29.42 18.65
N ALA A 324 -19.25 -29.41 19.25
CA ALA A 324 -19.04 -28.83 20.58
C ALA A 324 -19.53 -27.39 20.64
N HIS A 325 -19.29 -26.63 19.57
CA HIS A 325 -19.74 -25.24 19.40
C HIS A 325 -20.27 -25.01 17.98
N GLN A 326 -21.31 -24.20 17.85
CA GLN A 326 -21.89 -23.84 16.55
C GLN A 326 -22.55 -22.47 16.54
N CYS A 327 -22.50 -21.80 15.38
CA CYS A 327 -23.26 -20.60 15.06
C CYS A 327 -24.00 -20.79 13.74
N PHE A 328 -25.13 -20.11 13.56
CA PHE A 328 -26.00 -20.33 12.41
C PHE A 328 -26.72 -19.06 11.95
N VAL A 329 -26.68 -18.83 10.64
CA VAL A 329 -27.51 -17.89 9.88
C VAL A 329 -28.56 -18.72 9.12
N SER A 330 -29.85 -18.52 9.43
CA SER A 330 -30.96 -19.32 8.88
C SER A 330 -31.57 -18.79 7.58
N GLY A 331 -31.01 -17.73 7.03
CA GLY A 331 -31.45 -17.02 5.83
C GLY A 331 -30.24 -16.27 5.30
N TRP A 332 -30.34 -14.96 5.11
CA TRP A 332 -29.21 -14.12 4.70
C TRP A 332 -28.92 -13.03 5.73
N SER A 333 -27.68 -12.56 5.82
CA SER A 333 -27.25 -11.35 6.53
C SER A 333 -26.33 -10.52 5.64
N TYR A 334 -26.11 -9.23 5.93
CA TYR A 334 -24.98 -8.53 5.33
C TYR A 334 -23.64 -9.08 5.86
N MET A 335 -22.53 -8.77 5.18
CA MET A 335 -21.19 -9.33 5.48
C MET A 335 -20.74 -9.10 6.93
N THR A 336 -21.11 -7.98 7.53
CA THR A 336 -20.74 -7.54 8.89
C THR A 336 -21.96 -7.40 9.81
N GLU A 337 -23.10 -7.99 9.43
CA GLU A 337 -24.33 -7.92 10.23
C GLU A 337 -24.37 -9.04 11.27
N HIS A 338 -23.69 -8.81 12.39
CA HIS A 338 -23.45 -9.81 13.42
C HIS A 338 -24.68 -10.19 14.28
N ASP A 339 -25.72 -9.35 14.29
CA ASP A 339 -26.82 -9.42 15.27
C ASP A 339 -28.23 -9.62 14.66
N LYS A 340 -28.35 -10.06 13.40
CA LYS A 340 -29.65 -10.29 12.73
C LYS A 340 -30.39 -11.51 13.27
N TYR A 341 -29.67 -12.59 13.56
CA TYR A 341 -30.22 -13.83 14.11
C TYR A 341 -29.61 -14.16 15.46
N ILE A 342 -30.44 -14.65 16.38
CA ILE A 342 -30.05 -14.99 17.75
C ILE A 342 -29.02 -16.13 17.86
N TRP A 343 -28.78 -16.87 16.77
CA TRP A 343 -27.85 -18.00 16.71
C TRP A 343 -26.54 -17.65 15.98
N GLN A 344 -26.31 -16.40 15.60
CA GLN A 344 -25.09 -16.01 14.88
C GLN A 344 -23.83 -16.05 15.74
N SER A 345 -23.94 -16.09 17.07
CA SER A 345 -22.79 -16.05 17.97
C SER A 345 -22.78 -17.15 19.02
N THR A 346 -21.57 -17.60 19.40
CA THR A 346 -21.35 -18.48 20.53
C THR A 346 -21.43 -17.73 21.87
N SER A 347 -21.55 -18.48 22.96
CA SER A 347 -21.09 -17.99 24.28
C SER A 347 -19.55 -17.88 24.31
N ASN A 348 -18.99 -17.37 25.40
CA ASN A 348 -17.54 -17.40 25.59
C ASN A 348 -17.03 -18.84 25.63
N ILE A 349 -15.97 -19.12 24.88
CA ILE A 349 -15.27 -20.39 24.77
C ILE A 349 -13.84 -20.14 25.21
N PHE A 350 -13.32 -20.98 26.12
CA PHE A 350 -11.92 -20.89 26.53
C PHE A 350 -11.07 -21.69 25.55
N LEU A 351 -10.09 -21.03 24.91
CA LEU A 351 -9.12 -21.66 24.02
C LEU A 351 -7.71 -21.47 24.59
N GLU A 352 -6.85 -22.45 24.35
CA GLU A 352 -5.47 -22.47 24.80
C GLU A 352 -4.55 -22.11 23.63
N LYS A 353 -3.57 -21.23 23.89
CA LYS A 353 -2.56 -20.80 22.91
C LYS A 353 -1.86 -22.01 22.29
N GLY A 354 -1.64 -21.97 20.98
CA GLY A 354 -0.85 -22.98 20.26
C GLY A 354 -1.56 -24.32 20.03
N LYS A 355 -2.76 -24.53 20.60
CA LYS A 355 -3.57 -25.73 20.38
C LYS A 355 -4.35 -25.65 19.07
N TYR A 356 -4.50 -26.81 18.43
CA TYR A 356 -5.35 -26.99 17.26
C TYR A 356 -6.81 -27.26 17.64
N TYR A 357 -7.71 -26.58 16.94
CA TYR A 357 -9.15 -26.78 17.02
C TYR A 357 -9.73 -26.95 15.62
N TYR A 358 -10.42 -28.06 15.35
CA TYR A 358 -11.09 -28.23 14.06
C TYR A 358 -12.23 -27.22 13.89
N ILE A 359 -12.28 -26.54 12.74
CA ILE A 359 -13.30 -25.54 12.39
C ILE A 359 -13.82 -25.78 10.98
N GLU A 360 -15.13 -25.59 10.78
CA GLU A 360 -15.81 -25.86 9.51
C GLU A 360 -16.94 -24.85 9.30
N ILE A 361 -17.02 -24.26 8.10
CA ILE A 361 -18.17 -23.46 7.68
C ILE A 361 -18.81 -24.11 6.45
N ASN A 362 -20.13 -24.31 6.51
CA ASN A 362 -20.93 -24.72 5.37
C ASN A 362 -21.94 -23.62 5.04
N GLN A 363 -22.08 -23.33 3.75
CA GLN A 363 -23.00 -22.32 3.25
C GLN A 363 -23.80 -22.87 2.07
N LYS A 364 -25.09 -22.54 1.99
CA LYS A 364 -25.94 -22.84 0.84
C LYS A 364 -26.63 -21.57 0.37
N ASP A 365 -26.44 -21.20 -0.89
CA ASP A 365 -27.13 -20.10 -1.56
C ASP A 365 -28.11 -20.61 -2.64
N GLY A 366 -29.35 -20.13 -2.61
CA GLY A 366 -30.37 -20.41 -3.63
C GLY A 366 -30.46 -19.37 -4.74
N GLY A 367 -29.73 -18.25 -4.61
CA GLY A 367 -29.60 -17.19 -5.60
C GLY A 367 -29.74 -15.81 -4.95
N GLY A 368 -29.00 -14.83 -5.47
CA GLY A 368 -28.89 -13.52 -4.85
C GLY A 368 -27.43 -13.13 -4.79
N SER A 369 -26.99 -12.66 -3.62
CA SER A 369 -25.57 -12.54 -3.33
C SER A 369 -25.11 -13.76 -2.56
N GLU A 370 -23.92 -14.25 -2.86
CA GLU A 370 -23.30 -15.34 -2.14
C GLU A 370 -22.11 -14.84 -1.31
N HIS A 371 -22.18 -15.02 0.02
CA HIS A 371 -21.06 -14.79 0.93
C HIS A 371 -21.19 -15.62 2.20
N PHE A 372 -20.08 -15.77 2.91
CA PHE A 372 -20.05 -16.29 4.28
C PHE A 372 -18.78 -15.81 4.96
N SER A 373 -18.79 -15.61 6.27
CA SER A 373 -17.60 -15.20 7.00
C SER A 373 -17.68 -15.60 8.47
N ALA A 374 -16.56 -16.07 9.02
CA ALA A 374 -16.37 -16.22 10.46
C ALA A 374 -15.66 -15.00 11.06
N PHE A 375 -16.13 -14.61 12.23
CA PHE A 375 -15.56 -13.52 13.02
C PHE A 375 -15.31 -14.00 14.45
N TRP A 376 -14.42 -13.31 15.15
CA TRP A 376 -14.16 -13.56 16.55
C TRP A 376 -14.10 -12.28 17.39
N GLN A 377 -14.35 -12.44 18.68
CA GLN A 377 -13.88 -11.54 19.73
C GLN A 377 -12.77 -12.27 20.47
N THR A 378 -11.66 -11.58 20.71
CA THR A 378 -10.43 -12.18 21.25
C THR A 378 -10.07 -11.54 22.60
N PRO A 379 -9.19 -12.17 23.41
CA PRO A 379 -8.74 -11.57 24.67
C PRO A 379 -7.71 -10.44 24.48
N PHE A 380 -7.22 -10.23 23.26
CA PHE A 380 -6.18 -9.25 22.92
C PHE A 380 -6.68 -8.13 21.99
N THR A 381 -7.97 -8.13 21.63
CA THR A 381 -8.64 -7.02 20.94
C THR A 381 -9.58 -6.30 21.88
N GLU A 382 -10.02 -5.09 21.50
CA GLU A 382 -10.97 -4.32 22.29
C GLU A 382 -12.25 -5.13 22.59
N PRO A 383 -12.75 -5.11 23.84
CA PRO A 383 -13.93 -5.89 24.21
C PRO A 383 -15.18 -5.49 23.42
N GLY A 384 -15.81 -6.47 22.78
CA GLY A 384 -17.05 -6.25 22.03
C GLY A 384 -16.87 -6.03 20.54
N GLU A 385 -15.63 -5.86 20.06
CA GLU A 385 -15.33 -5.65 18.65
C GLU A 385 -15.17 -6.99 17.91
N TRP A 386 -15.97 -7.19 16.87
CA TRP A 386 -15.84 -8.36 16.00
C TRP A 386 -14.70 -8.13 15.00
N LYS A 387 -13.82 -9.13 14.88
CA LYS A 387 -12.75 -9.13 13.88
C LYS A 387 -12.88 -10.31 12.94
N ARG A 388 -12.66 -10.06 11.65
CA ARG A 388 -12.57 -11.12 10.62
C ARG A 388 -11.33 -11.96 10.92
N ILE A 389 -11.41 -13.28 10.81
CA ILE A 389 -10.30 -14.17 11.17
C ILE A 389 -9.42 -14.42 9.94
N PRO A 390 -8.20 -13.83 9.83
CA PRO A 390 -7.32 -14.00 8.68
C PRO A 390 -6.69 -15.40 8.63
N ALA A 391 -6.22 -15.79 7.43
CA ALA A 391 -5.66 -17.11 7.14
C ALA A 391 -4.50 -17.52 8.06
N ILE A 392 -3.70 -16.56 8.56
CA ILE A 392 -2.55 -16.81 9.46
C ILE A 392 -2.88 -17.63 10.71
N TYR A 393 -4.12 -17.59 11.18
CA TYR A 393 -4.56 -18.37 12.35
C TYR A 393 -4.96 -19.81 12.01
N PHE A 394 -4.94 -20.20 10.74
CA PHE A 394 -5.41 -21.48 10.27
C PHE A 394 -4.30 -22.32 9.66
N ASN A 395 -4.46 -23.63 9.81
CA ASN A 395 -3.78 -24.64 9.03
C ASN A 395 -4.82 -25.35 8.17
N ASP A 396 -4.46 -25.67 6.93
CA ASP A 396 -5.35 -26.35 5.98
C ASP A 396 -5.85 -27.68 6.55
N TYR A 397 -7.04 -28.13 6.13
CA TYR A 397 -7.51 -29.47 6.45
C TYR A 397 -7.08 -30.43 5.33
N ASP A 398 -6.03 -31.20 5.61
CA ASP A 398 -5.37 -32.09 4.66
C ASP A 398 -5.87 -33.54 4.70
N CYS A 399 -6.77 -33.85 5.63
CA CYS A 399 -7.38 -35.18 5.62
C CYS A 399 -8.37 -35.32 4.47
N GLU A 400 -8.45 -36.52 3.91
CA GLU A 400 -9.41 -36.84 2.85
C GLU A 400 -10.86 -36.61 3.33
N ILE A 401 -11.49 -35.50 2.94
CA ILE A 401 -12.94 -35.27 3.12
C ILE A 401 -13.69 -35.70 1.86
N ALA A 402 -12.98 -35.71 0.74
CA ALA A 402 -13.50 -35.78 -0.60
C ALA A 402 -12.33 -35.92 -1.56
N CYS A 403 -12.34 -36.94 -2.40
CA CYS A 403 -11.53 -36.88 -3.61
C CYS A 403 -12.31 -36.05 -4.61
N ILE A 404 -11.72 -34.98 -5.10
CA ILE A 404 -12.10 -34.54 -6.45
C ILE A 404 -11.94 -35.79 -7.34
N PRO A 405 -12.96 -36.23 -8.12
CA PRO A 405 -12.99 -37.56 -8.71
C PRO A 405 -11.67 -37.96 -9.35
N GLN A 406 -11.17 -39.16 -9.05
CA GLN A 406 -9.86 -39.63 -9.52
C GLN A 406 -9.67 -39.32 -11.02
N GLY A 407 -8.59 -38.62 -11.35
CA GLY A 407 -8.32 -38.15 -12.71
C GLY A 407 -8.84 -36.73 -13.01
N THR A 408 -9.37 -36.02 -12.02
CA THR A 408 -9.62 -34.58 -12.14
C THR A 408 -8.31 -33.83 -12.05
N LEU A 409 -8.11 -32.89 -12.98
CA LEU A 409 -6.90 -32.09 -13.08
C LEU A 409 -6.73 -31.18 -11.86
N CYS A 410 -5.50 -31.07 -11.38
CA CYS A 410 -5.09 -30.21 -10.28
C CYS A 410 -3.64 -29.75 -10.52
N ASP A 411 -3.06 -28.99 -9.57
CA ASP A 411 -1.64 -28.57 -9.58
C ASP A 411 -1.11 -28.78 -8.15
N ASP A 412 -0.04 -29.58 -8.00
CA ASP A 412 0.56 -29.93 -6.71
C ASP A 412 1.75 -29.02 -6.31
N GLY A 413 2.12 -28.09 -7.19
CA GLY A 413 3.22 -27.15 -6.99
C GLY A 413 4.62 -27.78 -6.99
N ASP A 414 4.77 -29.09 -7.26
CA ASP A 414 6.06 -29.77 -7.36
C ASP A 414 6.58 -29.70 -8.81
N PRO A 415 7.68 -28.97 -9.08
CA PRO A 415 8.22 -28.84 -10.42
C PRO A 415 8.93 -30.12 -10.94
N PHE A 416 8.82 -31.28 -10.26
CA PHE A 416 9.41 -32.54 -10.68
C PHE A 416 8.38 -33.67 -10.90
N THR A 417 7.12 -33.30 -10.99
CA THR A 417 5.98 -34.20 -11.23
C THR A 417 5.15 -33.66 -12.42
N ASN A 418 4.46 -34.55 -13.15
CA ASN A 418 3.67 -34.21 -14.34
C ASN A 418 2.29 -34.90 -14.35
N ASN A 419 1.31 -34.31 -15.05
CA ASN A 419 -0.08 -34.80 -15.17
C ASN A 419 -0.79 -34.88 -13.83
N ASP A 420 -0.75 -33.78 -13.09
CA ASP A 420 -1.22 -33.77 -11.72
C ASP A 420 -2.74 -33.93 -11.72
N MET A 421 -3.12 -35.02 -11.11
CA MET A 421 -4.50 -35.41 -10.99
C MET A 421 -4.68 -35.87 -9.57
N TYR A 422 -5.88 -35.61 -9.05
CA TYR A 422 -6.28 -36.25 -7.81
C TYR A 422 -6.22 -37.76 -8.01
N ASP A 423 -5.39 -38.42 -7.20
CA ASP A 423 -5.20 -39.86 -7.25
C ASP A 423 -6.27 -40.60 -6.42
N ALA A 424 -6.06 -41.87 -6.12
CA ALA A 424 -7.00 -42.66 -5.33
C ALA A 424 -6.97 -42.35 -3.83
N ASN A 425 -6.00 -41.55 -3.37
CA ASN A 425 -5.80 -41.08 -2.01
C ASN A 425 -6.05 -39.56 -1.87
N CYS A 426 -6.64 -38.94 -2.91
CA CYS A 426 -7.05 -37.54 -2.91
C CYS A 426 -5.92 -36.53 -2.79
N ASP A 427 -4.68 -36.98 -2.98
CA ASP A 427 -3.54 -36.10 -3.15
C ASP A 427 -3.55 -35.60 -4.59
N CYS A 428 -3.34 -34.30 -4.77
CA CYS A 428 -2.89 -33.83 -6.07
C CYS A 428 -1.45 -34.33 -6.23
N VAL A 429 -1.25 -35.33 -7.09
CA VAL A 429 0.08 -35.91 -7.31
C VAL A 429 0.33 -36.04 -8.79
N GLY A 430 1.41 -35.43 -9.25
CA GLY A 430 1.94 -35.74 -10.55
C GLY A 430 2.75 -37.03 -10.56
N THR A 431 2.94 -37.59 -11.74
CA THR A 431 3.80 -38.76 -11.94
C THR A 431 5.27 -38.33 -11.83
N PRO A 432 6.09 -38.93 -10.92
CA PRO A 432 7.50 -38.61 -10.82
C PRO A 432 8.19 -38.89 -12.14
N CYS A 433 8.88 -37.89 -12.64
CA CYS A 433 9.52 -37.96 -13.92
C CYS A 433 11.04 -37.82 -13.73
N THR A 434 11.83 -38.39 -14.64
CA THR A 434 13.28 -38.19 -14.66
C THR A 434 13.76 -38.08 -16.09
N GLY A 435 14.43 -36.97 -16.42
CA GLY A 435 14.79 -36.66 -17.79
C GLY A 435 13.58 -36.18 -18.60
N PRO A 436 13.48 -36.47 -19.91
CA PRO A 436 12.52 -35.85 -20.82
C PRO A 436 11.03 -36.14 -20.51
N ASP A 437 10.75 -37.00 -19.54
CA ASP A 437 9.39 -37.23 -19.04
C ASP A 437 8.93 -36.14 -18.03
N CYS A 438 9.82 -35.20 -17.63
CA CYS A 438 9.54 -33.99 -16.80
C CYS A 438 9.31 -32.72 -17.63
N ASP A 439 9.09 -32.86 -18.93
CA ASP A 439 8.96 -31.72 -19.83
C ASP A 439 7.52 -31.14 -19.83
N SER A 440 6.85 -31.07 -18.66
CA SER A 440 5.61 -30.31 -18.50
C SER A 440 5.95 -28.83 -18.25
N PRO A 441 5.18 -27.87 -18.80
CA PRO A 441 5.46 -26.44 -18.69
C PRO A 441 5.50 -25.87 -17.26
N LEU A 442 4.96 -26.57 -16.26
CA LEU A 442 4.97 -26.16 -14.85
C LEU A 442 6.29 -26.53 -14.13
N ALA A 443 7.06 -27.48 -14.66
CA ALA A 443 8.24 -28.08 -14.02
C ALA A 443 9.59 -27.39 -14.33
N ASN A 444 9.65 -26.48 -15.30
CA ASN A 444 10.93 -26.01 -15.87
C ASN A 444 11.06 -24.49 -15.96
N TYR A 445 10.78 -23.78 -14.86
CA TYR A 445 11.13 -22.36 -14.78
C TYR A 445 12.62 -22.18 -14.44
N VAL A 446 13.44 -21.99 -15.48
CA VAL A 446 14.74 -21.32 -15.36
C VAL A 446 14.65 -19.97 -16.09
N PRO A 447 14.70 -18.83 -15.38
CA PRO A 447 14.55 -17.54 -16.01
C PRO A 447 15.74 -17.23 -16.92
N PHE A 448 15.46 -17.04 -18.22
CA PHE A 448 16.40 -16.46 -19.17
C PHE A 448 16.36 -14.94 -19.11
N GLU A 449 17.47 -14.27 -19.50
CA GLU A 449 17.52 -12.82 -19.53
C GLU A 449 16.40 -12.25 -20.41
N LYS A 450 15.55 -11.45 -19.76
CA LYS A 450 14.24 -10.92 -20.18
C LYS A 450 14.22 -10.19 -21.54
N CYS A 451 15.36 -10.04 -22.24
CA CYS A 451 15.50 -9.23 -23.45
C CYS A 451 16.45 -9.81 -24.53
N GLY A 452 16.81 -11.09 -24.51
CA GLY A 452 17.68 -11.67 -25.54
C GLY A 452 16.99 -11.86 -26.91
N LEU A 453 17.60 -11.36 -28.00
CA LEU A 453 17.13 -11.59 -29.38
C LEU A 453 17.27 -13.05 -29.87
N THR A 454 17.82 -13.95 -29.05
CA THR A 454 18.15 -15.34 -29.42
C THR A 454 17.27 -16.41 -28.75
N GLU A 455 16.22 -16.02 -28.04
CA GLU A 455 15.32 -16.96 -27.36
C GLU A 455 14.52 -17.79 -28.38
N GLN A 456 14.66 -19.11 -28.32
CA GLN A 456 13.90 -20.03 -29.16
C GLN A 456 12.54 -20.27 -28.52
N LEU A 457 11.47 -20.34 -29.32
CA LEU A 457 10.18 -20.81 -28.83
C LEU A 457 10.05 -22.32 -29.04
N ASP A 458 9.54 -22.99 -28.02
CA ASP A 458 9.10 -24.37 -28.13
C ASP A 458 7.76 -24.47 -28.87
N ASP A 459 7.27 -25.69 -29.12
CA ASP A 459 5.98 -25.94 -29.76
C ASP A 459 4.76 -25.97 -28.80
N ASN A 460 4.97 -25.47 -27.58
CA ASN A 460 3.98 -25.40 -26.51
C ASN A 460 2.88 -24.35 -26.79
N PRO A 461 1.58 -24.74 -26.76
CA PRO A 461 0.45 -23.80 -26.83
C PRO A 461 0.53 -22.57 -25.91
N ASP A 462 1.02 -22.71 -24.67
CA ASP A 462 1.00 -21.61 -23.69
C ASP A 462 1.98 -20.48 -24.03
N ASN A 463 3.01 -20.78 -24.82
CA ASN A 463 3.98 -19.80 -25.33
C ASN A 463 3.50 -19.09 -26.61
N ASN A 464 2.27 -19.34 -27.02
CA ASN A 464 1.71 -18.86 -28.26
C ASN A 464 0.35 -18.22 -28.04
N TRP A 465 0.20 -16.98 -28.51
CA TRP A 465 -1.09 -16.32 -28.53
C TRP A 465 -1.93 -16.83 -29.70
N LEU A 466 -3.19 -17.21 -29.45
CA LEU A 466 -4.16 -17.60 -30.47
C LEU A 466 -5.45 -16.78 -30.32
N SER A 467 -5.85 -16.10 -31.39
CA SER A 467 -7.10 -15.36 -31.46
C SER A 467 -8.09 -16.07 -32.37
N CYS A 468 -9.23 -16.50 -31.83
CA CYS A 468 -10.33 -17.14 -32.57
C CYS A 468 -11.55 -16.24 -32.78
N GLN A 469 -11.52 -15.02 -32.23
CA GLN A 469 -12.57 -14.03 -32.38
C GLN A 469 -11.99 -12.78 -33.01
N THR A 470 -12.68 -12.24 -34.01
CA THR A 470 -12.30 -10.97 -34.62
C THR A 470 -12.88 -9.81 -33.82
N SER A 471 -12.12 -8.74 -33.72
CA SER A 471 -12.54 -7.50 -33.07
C SER A 471 -12.22 -6.31 -33.96
N ALA A 472 -12.83 -5.16 -33.66
CA ALA A 472 -12.49 -3.92 -34.33
C ALA A 472 -11.03 -3.57 -34.08
N ASN A 473 -10.30 -3.23 -35.14
CA ASN A 473 -8.89 -2.91 -35.06
C ASN A 473 -8.68 -1.44 -34.61
N PRO A 474 -7.69 -1.15 -33.73
CA PRO A 474 -7.34 0.21 -33.30
C PRO A 474 -7.01 1.14 -34.46
N ASN A 475 -6.47 0.61 -35.56
CA ASN A 475 -6.33 1.29 -36.83
C ASN A 475 -7.60 1.07 -37.69
N PRO A 476 -8.47 2.06 -37.88
CA PRO A 476 -9.73 1.89 -38.61
C PRO A 476 -9.55 1.46 -40.08
N LEU A 477 -8.37 1.69 -40.67
CA LEU A 477 -8.04 1.23 -42.02
C LEU A 477 -7.92 -0.29 -42.14
N ARG A 478 -7.72 -0.99 -41.02
CA ARG A 478 -7.60 -2.46 -40.96
C ARG A 478 -8.93 -3.18 -40.77
N GLY A 479 -9.99 -2.47 -40.39
CA GLY A 479 -11.33 -3.03 -40.25
C GLY A 479 -11.47 -3.98 -39.05
N VAL A 480 -12.26 -5.03 -39.20
CA VAL A 480 -12.48 -6.06 -38.16
C VAL A 480 -11.66 -7.30 -38.51
N GLY A 481 -10.82 -7.76 -37.58
CA GLY A 481 -9.88 -8.86 -37.83
C GLY A 481 -9.17 -9.33 -36.56
N HIS A 482 -8.07 -10.06 -36.73
CA HIS A 482 -7.18 -10.48 -35.63
C HIS A 482 -5.97 -9.55 -35.57
N TRP A 483 -5.71 -8.99 -34.40
CA TRP A 483 -4.64 -8.02 -34.21
C TRP A 483 -4.18 -8.03 -32.76
N MET A 484 -2.98 -7.49 -32.55
CA MET A 484 -2.38 -7.31 -31.24
C MET A 484 -1.64 -5.97 -31.20
N GLU A 485 -1.81 -5.26 -30.08
CA GLU A 485 -1.19 -3.97 -29.82
C GLU A 485 -0.19 -4.11 -28.67
N PHE A 486 1.00 -3.54 -28.85
CA PHE A 486 2.05 -3.47 -27.86
C PHE A 486 2.21 -2.02 -27.43
N ASP A 487 1.93 -1.70 -26.17
CA ASP A 487 2.29 -0.42 -25.54
C ASP A 487 3.65 -0.59 -24.83
N LEU A 488 4.66 0.12 -25.31
CA LEU A 488 6.02 0.10 -24.76
C LEU A 488 6.18 0.94 -23.49
N GLY A 489 5.09 1.51 -22.96
CA GLY A 489 5.03 2.36 -21.78
C GLY A 489 5.48 3.80 -22.07
N GLU A 490 6.65 3.95 -22.68
CA GLU A 490 7.23 5.23 -23.07
C GLU A 490 7.57 5.29 -24.57
N ARG A 491 7.85 6.49 -25.07
CA ARG A 491 8.30 6.68 -26.44
C ARG A 491 9.72 6.13 -26.63
N HIS A 492 9.90 5.28 -27.63
CA HIS A 492 11.17 4.68 -27.99
C HIS A 492 11.52 4.97 -29.45
N GLU A 493 12.81 5.05 -29.74
CA GLU A 493 13.34 4.89 -31.08
C GLU A 493 13.50 3.38 -31.37
N LEU A 494 12.77 2.87 -32.35
CA LEU A 494 12.76 1.45 -32.69
C LEU A 494 13.66 1.14 -33.90
N TYR A 495 14.27 -0.04 -33.88
CA TYR A 495 15.17 -0.55 -34.90
C TYR A 495 14.73 -1.93 -35.42
N GLU A 496 15.60 -2.94 -35.31
CA GLU A 496 15.38 -4.29 -35.81
C GLU A 496 14.29 -5.02 -35.03
N THR A 497 13.55 -5.89 -35.71
CA THR A 497 12.55 -6.78 -35.10
C THR A 497 12.80 -8.24 -35.43
N GLN A 498 12.34 -9.12 -34.54
CA GLN A 498 12.35 -10.56 -34.73
C GLN A 498 10.97 -11.12 -34.35
N PHE A 499 10.40 -11.95 -35.21
CA PHE A 499 9.08 -12.56 -35.03
C PHE A 499 9.20 -14.08 -34.92
N TRP A 500 8.43 -14.64 -34.00
CA TRP A 500 8.17 -16.07 -33.92
C TRP A 500 6.68 -16.26 -34.16
N ASN A 501 6.35 -16.91 -35.28
CA ASN A 501 4.97 -17.24 -35.63
C ASN A 501 4.40 -18.34 -34.70
N TYR A 502 3.09 -18.58 -34.78
CA TYR A 502 2.38 -19.62 -34.01
C TYR A 502 3.03 -20.99 -34.20
N ASN A 503 3.75 -21.44 -33.19
CA ASN A 503 4.51 -22.68 -33.17
C ASN A 503 3.80 -23.64 -32.23
N VAL A 504 2.71 -24.25 -32.68
CA VAL A 504 2.04 -25.34 -31.95
C VAL A 504 2.05 -26.58 -32.81
N ALA A 505 2.56 -27.68 -32.27
CA ALA A 505 2.70 -28.94 -33.00
C ALA A 505 1.35 -29.39 -33.59
N GLY A 506 1.32 -29.63 -34.90
CA GLY A 506 0.09 -30.03 -35.62
C GLY A 506 -0.94 -28.92 -35.83
N ALA A 507 -0.70 -27.71 -35.32
CA ALA A 507 -1.60 -26.55 -35.44
C ALA A 507 -0.92 -25.29 -36.01
N THR A 508 0.32 -25.39 -36.51
CA THR A 508 1.08 -24.27 -37.10
C THR A 508 0.36 -23.54 -38.23
N GLN A 509 -0.59 -24.19 -38.89
CA GLN A 509 -1.47 -23.59 -39.91
C GLN A 509 -2.41 -22.51 -39.36
N GLN A 510 -2.50 -22.34 -38.05
CA GLN A 510 -3.20 -21.24 -37.40
C GLN A 510 -2.30 -20.00 -37.23
N GLY A 511 -1.03 -20.06 -37.64
CA GLY A 511 -0.16 -18.89 -37.67
C GLY A 511 -0.62 -17.84 -38.68
N MET A 512 -0.08 -16.63 -38.52
CA MET A 512 -0.31 -15.54 -39.48
C MET A 512 0.66 -15.68 -40.66
N GLU A 513 0.17 -15.62 -41.90
CA GLU A 513 1.02 -15.72 -43.09
C GLU A 513 1.33 -14.35 -43.68
N VAL A 514 0.37 -13.42 -43.59
CA VAL A 514 0.51 -12.03 -44.01
C VAL A 514 0.10 -11.11 -42.86
N ILE A 515 1.04 -10.29 -42.39
CA ILE A 515 0.78 -9.30 -41.35
C ILE A 515 1.02 -7.89 -41.86
N SER A 516 0.28 -6.92 -41.31
CA SER A 516 0.65 -5.51 -41.35
C SER A 516 1.27 -5.13 -40.02
N VAL A 517 2.42 -4.46 -40.07
CA VAL A 517 3.03 -3.83 -38.91
C VAL A 517 2.77 -2.33 -39.00
N ASP A 518 1.98 -1.82 -38.07
CA ASP A 518 1.67 -0.41 -37.91
C ASP A 518 2.34 0.12 -36.62
N TYR A 519 2.60 1.42 -36.56
CA TYR A 519 3.11 2.07 -35.35
C TYR A 519 2.38 3.37 -35.05
N SER A 520 2.41 3.75 -33.78
CA SER A 520 1.81 4.97 -33.27
C SER A 520 2.58 5.54 -32.09
N ILE A 521 2.44 6.85 -31.91
CA ILE A 521 2.92 7.58 -30.73
C ILE A 521 1.79 7.77 -29.70
N ASP A 522 0.54 7.88 -30.16
CA ASP A 522 -0.62 8.26 -29.35
C ASP A 522 -1.69 7.16 -29.20
N GLY A 523 -1.49 5.99 -29.85
CA GLY A 523 -2.41 4.86 -29.86
C GLY A 523 -3.65 5.06 -30.74
N ASN A 524 -3.79 6.22 -31.38
CA ASN A 524 -4.99 6.62 -32.13
C ASN A 524 -4.68 6.85 -33.62
N THR A 525 -3.52 7.44 -33.91
CA THR A 525 -3.04 7.74 -35.25
C THR A 525 -2.00 6.71 -35.66
N TRP A 526 -2.33 5.88 -36.64
CA TRP A 526 -1.52 4.74 -37.06
C TRP A 526 -0.86 4.95 -38.42
N THR A 527 0.41 4.57 -38.53
CA THR A 527 1.17 4.57 -39.79
C THR A 527 1.65 3.16 -40.12
N GLU A 528 1.40 2.71 -41.35
CA GLU A 528 1.91 1.42 -41.84
C GLU A 528 3.42 1.51 -42.01
N LEU A 529 4.16 0.64 -41.32
CA LEU A 529 5.58 0.43 -41.55
C LEU A 529 5.77 -0.42 -42.81
N GLU A 530 5.22 -1.63 -42.80
CA GLU A 530 5.32 -2.60 -43.89
C GLU A 530 4.23 -3.68 -43.78
N ILE A 531 3.84 -4.25 -44.94
CA ILE A 531 3.12 -5.53 -45.01
C ILE A 531 4.16 -6.64 -45.19
N PHE A 532 4.25 -7.51 -44.20
CA PHE A 532 5.28 -8.53 -44.10
C PHE A 532 4.69 -9.93 -44.24
N ASN A 533 5.33 -10.77 -45.05
CA ASN A 533 4.99 -12.19 -45.14
C ASN A 533 5.71 -12.93 -44.02
N LEU A 534 4.97 -13.42 -43.04
CA LEU A 534 5.50 -14.14 -41.90
C LEU A 534 5.44 -15.65 -42.16
N PRO A 535 6.58 -16.35 -42.27
CA PRO A 535 6.58 -17.80 -42.51
C PRO A 535 5.90 -18.54 -41.36
N LEU A 536 5.07 -19.53 -41.67
CA LEU A 536 4.51 -20.44 -40.66
C LEU A 536 5.64 -21.16 -39.92
N ALA A 537 5.40 -21.43 -38.64
CA ALA A 537 6.37 -22.12 -37.81
C ALA A 537 6.50 -23.60 -38.22
N ALA A 538 7.65 -24.20 -37.89
CA ALA A 538 7.92 -25.60 -38.22
C ALA A 538 7.19 -26.59 -37.29
N GLY A 539 6.68 -26.14 -36.15
CA GLY A 539 5.93 -26.96 -35.18
C GLY A 539 6.83 -27.92 -34.43
N GLY A 540 8.05 -27.48 -34.09
CA GLY A 540 8.99 -28.28 -33.31
C GLY A 540 9.79 -27.42 -32.34
N SER A 541 10.37 -28.09 -31.34
CA SER A 541 11.22 -27.50 -30.32
C SER A 541 12.46 -26.83 -30.90
N GLY A 542 12.70 -25.57 -30.56
CA GLY A 542 13.87 -24.80 -31.00
C GLY A 542 13.62 -23.86 -32.19
N TYR A 543 12.39 -23.40 -32.38
CA TYR A 543 12.05 -22.45 -33.43
C TYR A 543 12.66 -21.07 -33.14
N THR A 544 13.53 -20.59 -34.04
CA THR A 544 14.31 -19.34 -33.87
C THR A 544 13.62 -18.09 -34.40
N GLY A 545 12.41 -18.23 -34.95
CA GLY A 545 11.71 -17.12 -35.57
C GLY A 545 12.36 -16.65 -36.88
N THR A 546 11.92 -15.49 -37.35
CA THR A 546 12.31 -14.82 -38.59
C THR A 546 12.51 -13.33 -38.31
N SER A 547 13.53 -12.72 -38.93
CA SER A 547 13.75 -11.27 -38.84
C SER A 547 12.63 -10.52 -39.54
N GLY A 548 12.02 -9.57 -38.83
CA GLY A 548 10.90 -8.77 -39.30
C GLY A 548 11.33 -7.45 -39.93
N PRO A 549 10.35 -6.56 -40.22
CA PRO A 549 10.61 -5.21 -40.70
C PRO A 549 11.51 -4.40 -39.75
N ASN A 550 12.37 -3.56 -40.31
CA ASN A 550 13.23 -2.65 -39.55
C ASN A 550 12.58 -1.27 -39.48
N PHE A 551 12.45 -0.75 -38.27
CA PHE A 551 11.89 0.58 -37.99
C PHE A 551 12.86 1.72 -38.34
N ASN A 552 14.14 1.44 -38.57
CA ASN A 552 15.17 2.41 -38.99
C ASN A 552 15.23 3.70 -38.15
N GLY A 553 15.01 3.59 -36.83
CA GLY A 553 15.00 4.72 -35.92
C GLY A 553 13.67 5.48 -35.85
N ILE A 554 12.56 4.86 -36.24
CA ILE A 554 11.22 5.46 -36.11
C ILE A 554 10.84 5.53 -34.63
N TYR A 555 10.28 6.68 -34.24
CA TYR A 555 9.72 6.87 -32.91
C TYR A 555 8.34 6.23 -32.79
N ALA A 556 8.18 5.37 -31.79
CA ALA A 556 6.90 4.75 -31.46
C ALA A 556 6.77 4.52 -29.95
N ARG A 557 5.55 4.60 -29.45
CA ARG A 557 5.17 4.03 -28.15
C ARG A 557 4.35 2.76 -28.36
N TYR A 558 3.51 2.75 -29.39
CA TYR A 558 2.63 1.65 -29.72
C TYR A 558 3.07 0.97 -31.02
N VAL A 559 3.06 -0.35 -31.05
CA VAL A 559 3.22 -1.17 -32.26
C VAL A 559 2.01 -2.07 -32.40
N LEU A 560 1.42 -2.10 -33.58
CA LEU A 560 0.24 -2.89 -33.88
C LEU A 560 0.56 -3.91 -34.97
N ILE A 561 0.29 -5.17 -34.70
CA ILE A 561 0.47 -6.27 -35.64
C ILE A 561 -0.92 -6.80 -36.00
N THR A 562 -1.27 -6.74 -37.28
CA THR A 562 -2.59 -7.13 -37.78
C THR A 562 -2.46 -8.27 -38.80
N SER A 563 -3.20 -9.36 -38.62
CA SER A 563 -3.31 -10.40 -39.65
C SER A 563 -4.15 -9.91 -40.83
N LEU A 564 -3.61 -10.06 -42.04
CA LEU A 564 -4.29 -9.78 -43.32
C LEU A 564 -4.72 -11.07 -44.04
N ASP A 565 -4.61 -12.21 -43.37
CA ASP A 565 -4.95 -13.51 -43.92
C ASP A 565 -6.46 -13.63 -44.18
N GLY A 566 -6.83 -14.31 -45.27
CA GLY A 566 -8.25 -14.46 -45.64
C GLY A 566 -9.02 -15.44 -44.74
N GLY A 567 -10.28 -15.12 -44.45
CA GLY A 567 -11.23 -15.97 -43.71
C GLY A 567 -11.30 -15.67 -42.20
N GLY A 568 -12.39 -16.05 -41.53
CA GLY A 568 -12.60 -15.82 -40.09
C GLY A 568 -12.09 -16.95 -39.19
N GLY A 569 -11.07 -17.68 -39.63
CA GLY A 569 -10.45 -18.74 -38.83
C GLY A 569 -9.44 -18.16 -37.84
N CYS A 570 -9.13 -18.90 -36.77
CA CYS A 570 -8.20 -18.41 -35.75
C CYS A 570 -6.83 -18.05 -36.32
N ARG A 571 -6.19 -17.05 -35.71
CA ARG A 571 -4.84 -16.56 -36.04
C ARG A 571 -3.99 -16.42 -34.79
N GLY A 572 -2.76 -16.90 -34.84
CA GLY A 572 -1.85 -16.87 -33.71
C GLY A 572 -0.46 -16.33 -34.03
N LEU A 573 0.25 -15.95 -32.98
CA LEU A 573 1.64 -15.51 -32.99
C LEU A 573 2.32 -16.02 -31.72
N GLY A 574 3.58 -16.42 -31.80
CA GLY A 574 4.36 -16.86 -30.64
C GLY A 574 4.94 -15.68 -29.86
N LYS A 575 5.90 -14.99 -30.48
CA LYS A 575 6.66 -13.90 -29.85
C LYS A 575 7.02 -12.82 -30.87
N VAL A 576 7.22 -11.60 -30.38
CA VAL A 576 7.93 -10.54 -31.11
C VAL A 576 8.97 -9.89 -30.19
N ALA A 577 10.10 -9.49 -30.75
CA ALA A 577 11.12 -8.71 -30.06
C ALA A 577 11.50 -7.47 -30.88
N PHE A 578 11.73 -6.35 -30.17
CA PHE A 578 12.10 -5.06 -30.74
C PHE A 578 13.45 -4.62 -30.18
N ASN A 579 14.37 -4.16 -31.03
CA ASN A 579 15.54 -3.41 -30.60
C ASN A 579 15.12 -1.93 -30.44
N ALA A 580 15.24 -1.40 -29.23
CA ALA A 580 14.67 -0.10 -28.84
C ALA A 580 15.66 0.74 -28.01
N VAL A 581 15.70 2.04 -28.28
CA VAL A 581 16.40 3.04 -27.47
C VAL A 581 15.36 3.97 -26.86
N ILE A 582 15.40 4.15 -25.54
CA ILE A 582 14.49 5.05 -24.82
C ILE A 582 14.69 6.47 -25.34
N CYS A 583 13.61 7.10 -25.81
CA CYS A 583 13.61 8.50 -26.21
C CYS A 583 12.29 9.15 -25.79
N PRO A 584 12.14 9.52 -24.51
CA PRO A 584 10.91 10.08 -23.97
C PRO A 584 10.57 11.42 -24.64
N PHE A 585 9.35 11.91 -24.45
CA PHE A 585 8.97 13.21 -24.99
C PHE A 585 9.83 14.33 -24.39
N GLN A 586 10.00 15.40 -25.18
CA GLN A 586 10.67 16.61 -24.69
C GLN A 586 10.02 17.07 -23.39
N GLY A 587 10.82 17.28 -22.34
CA GLY A 587 10.35 17.70 -21.03
C GLY A 587 10.24 16.60 -19.98
N THR A 588 10.42 15.34 -20.37
CA THR A 588 10.45 14.21 -19.42
C THR A 588 11.68 14.33 -18.51
N LEU A 589 11.51 14.25 -17.19
CA LEU A 589 12.60 14.40 -16.22
C LEU A 589 13.68 13.32 -16.35
N CYS A 590 14.93 13.70 -16.11
CA CYS A 590 16.11 12.84 -16.12
C CYS A 590 17.23 13.46 -15.26
N ASP A 591 18.43 12.87 -15.25
CA ASP A 591 19.65 13.42 -14.63
C ASP A 591 20.78 13.37 -15.67
N ASP A 592 21.34 14.53 -16.04
CA ASP A 592 22.40 14.65 -17.05
C ASP A 592 23.81 14.56 -16.45
N GLY A 593 23.92 14.42 -15.13
CA GLY A 593 25.16 14.38 -14.38
C GLY A 593 25.91 15.71 -14.29
N ASN A 594 25.36 16.82 -14.82
CA ASN A 594 25.95 18.15 -14.74
C ASN A 594 25.44 18.91 -13.51
N GLU A 595 26.30 19.03 -12.51
CA GLU A 595 26.01 19.72 -11.24
C GLU A 595 25.68 21.22 -11.35
N ASN A 596 25.81 21.84 -12.53
CA ASN A 596 25.52 23.27 -12.75
C ASN A 596 24.16 23.51 -13.42
N THR A 597 23.43 22.45 -13.70
CA THR A 597 22.08 22.49 -14.25
C THR A 597 21.09 21.90 -13.26
N PHE A 598 19.84 22.31 -13.37
CA PHE A 598 18.73 21.78 -12.57
C PHE A 598 17.53 21.55 -13.48
N ASN A 599 16.60 20.71 -13.01
CA ASN A 599 15.42 20.31 -13.79
C ASN A 599 15.83 19.71 -15.14
N ASP A 600 16.67 18.67 -15.09
CA ASP A 600 17.15 18.02 -16.30
C ASP A 600 16.01 17.27 -16.95
N GLN A 601 15.86 17.50 -18.25
CA GLN A 601 14.77 16.95 -19.04
C GLN A 601 15.31 16.45 -20.37
N TYR A 602 14.71 15.39 -20.90
CA TYR A 602 14.99 14.93 -22.24
C TYR A 602 14.62 16.02 -23.25
N ASN A 603 15.53 16.30 -24.18
CA ASN A 603 15.30 17.22 -25.29
C ASN A 603 14.84 16.45 -26.56
N ASN A 604 14.64 17.15 -27.67
CA ASN A 604 14.20 16.54 -28.93
C ASN A 604 15.23 15.59 -29.58
N ASN A 605 16.46 15.55 -29.08
CA ASN A 605 17.52 14.66 -29.54
C ASN A 605 17.72 13.46 -28.59
N CYS A 606 16.78 13.20 -27.67
CA CYS A 606 16.89 12.15 -26.65
C CYS A 606 18.05 12.37 -25.67
N GLU A 607 18.56 13.59 -25.56
CA GLU A 607 19.62 13.94 -24.61
C GLU A 607 18.97 14.49 -23.34
N CYS A 608 19.43 14.00 -22.18
CA CYS A 608 19.09 14.61 -20.92
C CYS A 608 19.89 15.92 -20.76
N THR A 609 19.21 17.04 -20.57
CA THR A 609 19.87 18.35 -20.37
C THR A 609 19.08 19.20 -19.37
N GLY A 610 19.75 19.92 -18.46
CA GLY A 610 19.07 20.84 -17.53
C GLY A 610 19.20 22.34 -17.80
N SER A 611 18.50 23.12 -16.97
CA SER A 611 18.48 24.58 -16.99
C SER A 611 19.52 25.18 -16.03
N ALA A 612 20.13 26.32 -16.39
CA ALA A 612 21.06 27.02 -15.51
C ALA A 612 20.32 27.79 -14.40
N PHE A 613 20.88 27.80 -13.18
CA PHE A 613 20.30 28.45 -12.00
C PHE A 613 19.99 29.95 -12.22
N ASP A 614 18.87 30.44 -11.63
CA ASP A 614 18.52 31.86 -11.63
C ASP A 614 19.49 32.65 -10.70
N GLU A 615 19.94 33.82 -11.14
CA GLU A 615 20.88 34.67 -10.39
C GLU A 615 20.17 35.62 -9.40
N ASN A 616 20.83 36.15 -8.37
CA ASN A 616 20.24 37.17 -7.50
C ASN A 616 20.19 38.55 -8.19
N ASP A 617 19.06 39.25 -8.15
CA ASP A 617 18.95 40.60 -8.73
C ASP A 617 19.51 41.69 -7.81
N CYS A 618 19.78 41.36 -6.54
CA CYS A 618 20.39 42.25 -5.55
C CYS A 618 19.66 43.59 -5.37
N GLY A 619 18.33 43.59 -5.57
CA GLY A 619 17.50 44.80 -5.53
C GLY A 619 16.87 45.07 -4.16
N GLU A 620 16.21 44.07 -3.58
CA GLU A 620 15.46 44.19 -2.33
C GLU A 620 16.22 43.54 -1.17
N MET A 621 16.15 44.11 0.04
CA MET A 621 16.87 43.56 1.20
C MET A 621 16.28 42.22 1.66
N MET A 622 14.95 42.13 1.69
CA MET A 622 14.18 40.97 2.13
C MET A 622 12.88 40.92 1.35
N VAL A 623 12.41 39.72 1.00
CA VAL A 623 11.11 39.48 0.37
C VAL A 623 10.31 38.55 1.27
N MET A 624 9.11 38.98 1.70
CA MET A 624 8.18 38.15 2.48
C MET A 624 6.87 37.97 1.72
N LEU A 625 6.50 36.72 1.45
CA LEU A 625 5.28 36.32 0.77
C LEU A 625 4.33 35.67 1.79
N GLY A 626 3.09 36.17 1.87
CA GLY A 626 2.07 35.66 2.79
C GLY A 626 1.46 34.33 2.34
N ASP A 627 0.26 34.01 2.82
CA ASP A 627 -0.52 32.87 2.33
C ASP A 627 -1.31 33.30 1.08
N THR A 628 -0.67 33.16 -0.09
CA THR A 628 -1.23 33.56 -1.39
C THR A 628 -0.89 32.50 -2.44
N ILE A 629 -1.57 32.54 -3.59
CA ILE A 629 -1.22 31.68 -4.73
C ILE A 629 -0.15 32.39 -5.59
N LEU A 630 1.02 31.78 -5.73
CA LEU A 630 2.11 32.28 -6.57
C LEU A 630 2.01 31.72 -7.99
N THR A 631 2.15 32.61 -8.98
CA THR A 631 2.32 32.25 -10.39
C THR A 631 3.77 32.40 -10.83
N THR A 632 4.09 32.04 -12.07
CA THR A 632 5.44 32.05 -12.64
C THR A 632 6.13 33.39 -12.40
N SER A 633 7.14 33.41 -11.54
CA SER A 633 7.84 34.61 -11.09
C SER A 633 9.13 34.28 -10.37
N LYS A 634 10.04 35.25 -10.36
CA LYS A 634 11.28 35.21 -9.59
C LYS A 634 11.20 36.23 -8.46
N TYR A 635 11.51 35.77 -7.26
CA TYR A 635 11.58 36.57 -6.05
C TYR A 635 13.01 36.49 -5.55
N SER A 636 13.72 37.61 -5.60
CA SER A 636 15.12 37.69 -5.19
C SER A 636 15.30 38.71 -4.08
N ALA A 637 16.21 38.42 -3.15
CA ALA A 637 16.53 39.29 -2.03
C ALA A 637 18.03 39.23 -1.71
N ILE A 638 18.60 40.36 -1.28
CA ILE A 638 19.98 40.48 -0.81
C ILE A 638 20.21 39.58 0.40
N GLU A 639 19.22 39.44 1.28
CA GLU A 639 19.31 38.57 2.46
C GLU A 639 18.33 37.39 2.36
N ASP A 640 17.05 37.63 2.60
CA ASP A 640 16.10 36.53 2.85
C ASP A 640 14.86 36.59 1.95
N VAL A 641 14.44 35.42 1.45
CA VAL A 641 13.13 35.22 0.82
C VAL A 641 12.31 34.27 1.70
N MET A 642 11.14 34.70 2.19
CA MET A 642 10.27 33.93 3.08
C MET A 642 8.89 33.73 2.46
N SER A 643 8.28 32.55 2.61
CA SER A 643 6.96 32.26 2.02
C SER A 643 6.12 31.25 2.80
N LEU A 644 4.83 31.57 2.94
CA LEU A 644 3.73 30.68 3.38
C LEU A 644 2.83 30.24 2.22
N SER A 645 3.15 30.65 0.99
CA SER A 645 2.25 30.58 -0.16
C SER A 645 2.12 29.20 -0.79
N THR A 646 1.02 29.01 -1.54
CA THR A 646 0.86 27.88 -2.47
C THR A 646 1.34 28.26 -3.87
N ILE A 647 2.04 27.39 -4.59
CA ILE A 647 2.36 27.63 -6.02
C ILE A 647 1.21 27.10 -6.89
N ALA A 648 0.70 27.94 -7.79
CA ALA A 648 -0.33 27.54 -8.76
C ALA A 648 0.19 26.44 -9.69
N PRO A 649 -0.65 25.45 -10.09
CA PRO A 649 -0.28 24.42 -11.06
C PRO A 649 0.41 24.97 -12.32
N ASP A 650 1.38 24.21 -12.85
CA ASP A 650 2.11 24.50 -14.09
C ASP A 650 2.92 25.81 -14.10
N ASN A 651 3.21 26.37 -12.93
CA ASN A 651 4.00 27.58 -12.80
C ASN A 651 5.44 27.31 -12.35
N ARG A 652 6.36 28.20 -12.77
CA ARG A 652 7.76 28.20 -12.32
C ARG A 652 8.03 29.35 -11.36
N VAL A 653 8.27 29.05 -10.09
CA VAL A 653 8.59 30.06 -9.07
C VAL A 653 10.02 29.86 -8.59
N SER A 654 10.80 30.95 -8.60
CA SER A 654 12.19 30.94 -8.12
C SER A 654 12.35 31.88 -6.93
N PHE A 655 12.86 31.37 -5.82
CA PHE A 655 13.31 32.14 -4.66
C PHE A 655 14.83 32.20 -4.65
N VAL A 656 15.41 33.40 -4.71
CA VAL A 656 16.86 33.61 -4.72
C VAL A 656 17.24 34.51 -3.55
N GLY A 657 17.67 33.91 -2.44
CA GLY A 657 18.10 34.64 -1.25
C GLY A 657 19.63 34.77 -1.20
N GLY A 658 20.15 35.90 -0.74
CA GLY A 658 21.61 36.04 -0.56
C GLY A 658 22.14 35.39 0.73
N LYS A 659 21.26 35.12 1.70
CA LYS A 659 21.56 34.41 2.96
C LYS A 659 20.66 33.21 3.18
N SER A 660 19.33 33.35 3.02
CA SER A 660 18.40 32.24 3.24
C SER A 660 17.15 32.32 2.38
N VAL A 661 16.56 31.14 2.15
CA VAL A 661 15.19 30.99 1.65
C VAL A 661 14.43 30.20 2.71
N VAL A 662 13.37 30.79 3.27
CA VAL A 662 12.58 30.22 4.36
C VAL A 662 11.20 29.84 3.84
N LEU A 663 10.89 28.55 3.90
CA LEU A 663 9.56 28.04 3.60
C LEU A 663 8.85 27.81 4.93
N ASP A 664 7.93 28.70 5.28
CA ASP A 664 7.19 28.62 6.53
C ASP A 664 6.09 27.54 6.44
N VAL A 665 5.61 27.09 7.61
CA VAL A 665 4.60 26.03 7.73
C VAL A 665 3.31 26.45 7.03
N GLY A 666 2.96 25.77 5.94
CA GLY A 666 1.83 26.11 5.05
C GLY A 666 2.25 26.35 3.59
N PHE A 667 3.55 26.45 3.29
CA PHE A 667 4.02 26.48 1.91
C PHE A 667 3.70 25.16 1.17
N GLU A 668 3.00 25.27 0.04
CA GLU A 668 2.49 24.12 -0.73
C GLU A 668 2.81 24.27 -2.22
N THR A 669 2.97 23.14 -2.91
CA THR A 669 3.10 23.07 -4.37
C THR A 669 2.10 22.05 -4.89
N ASP A 670 1.35 22.39 -5.93
CA ASP A 670 0.35 21.51 -6.54
C ASP A 670 0.54 21.44 -8.07
N GLY A 671 0.24 20.31 -8.70
CA GLY A 671 0.41 20.09 -10.15
C GLY A 671 1.86 20.00 -10.64
N GLN A 672 2.10 20.17 -11.96
CA GLN A 672 3.45 20.15 -12.55
C GLN A 672 4.19 21.49 -12.33
N THR A 673 4.34 21.90 -11.07
CA THR A 673 5.05 23.14 -10.71
C THR A 673 6.55 22.96 -10.63
N VAL A 674 7.30 23.95 -11.10
CA VAL A 674 8.75 24.01 -10.93
C VAL A 674 9.07 25.03 -9.86
N PHE A 675 9.41 24.56 -8.66
CA PHE A 675 9.88 25.42 -7.58
C PHE A 675 11.41 25.36 -7.46
N GLN A 676 12.03 26.53 -7.45
CA GLN A 676 13.47 26.68 -7.34
C GLN A 676 13.81 27.55 -6.13
N ALA A 677 14.67 27.06 -5.23
CA ALA A 677 15.24 27.85 -4.14
C ALA A 677 16.76 27.88 -4.27
N VAL A 678 17.34 29.07 -4.36
CA VAL A 678 18.78 29.28 -4.59
C VAL A 678 19.34 30.23 -3.55
N ILE A 679 20.53 29.90 -3.05
CA ILE A 679 21.35 30.84 -2.27
C ILE A 679 22.40 31.45 -3.20
N ASP A 680 22.24 32.72 -3.54
CA ASP A 680 23.19 33.48 -4.38
C ASP A 680 23.48 34.85 -3.74
N SER A 681 24.67 35.00 -3.17
CA SER A 681 25.10 36.13 -2.37
C SER A 681 25.48 37.35 -3.22
N CYS A 682 24.98 38.54 -2.86
CA CYS A 682 25.24 39.81 -3.56
C CYS A 682 26.59 40.49 -3.27
N GLU A 683 27.59 39.80 -2.71
CA GLU A 683 28.84 40.44 -2.29
C GLU A 683 29.69 40.96 -3.48
N GLU A 684 29.72 42.28 -3.67
CA GLU A 684 30.88 42.95 -4.27
C GLU A 684 32.00 43.01 -3.22
N GLN A 685 33.11 42.31 -3.46
CA GLN A 685 34.27 42.37 -2.58
C GLN A 685 34.88 43.78 -2.58
N SER A 686 34.51 44.56 -1.56
CA SER A 686 35.19 45.80 -1.20
C SER A 686 36.51 45.49 -0.48
N GLY A 687 37.58 45.31 -1.26
CA GLY A 687 38.93 45.27 -0.70
C GLY A 687 39.96 44.56 -1.57
N ASN A 688 40.72 45.33 -2.35
CA ASN A 688 41.92 44.91 -3.09
C ASN A 688 42.72 43.79 -2.41
N GLN A 689 42.70 42.57 -2.95
CA GLN A 689 43.84 41.89 -3.61
C GLN A 689 43.33 40.75 -4.51
N ASN A 690 43.73 40.78 -5.79
CA ASN A 690 43.47 39.82 -6.86
C ASN A 690 41.99 39.65 -7.27
N LEU A 691 41.59 40.41 -8.30
CA LEU A 691 40.35 40.20 -9.05
C LEU A 691 40.38 38.83 -9.72
N PHE A 692 39.79 37.85 -9.07
CA PHE A 692 39.31 36.64 -9.72
C PHE A 692 38.09 37.00 -10.57
N THR A 693 38.02 36.47 -11.78
CA THR A 693 36.80 36.50 -12.60
C THR A 693 35.68 35.73 -11.88
N ARG A 694 34.40 35.99 -12.21
CA ARG A 694 33.25 35.28 -11.62
C ARG A 694 33.41 33.75 -11.76
N GLU A 695 34.02 33.29 -12.86
CA GLU A 695 34.37 31.88 -13.12
C GLU A 695 35.41 31.34 -12.13
N GLU A 696 36.43 32.12 -11.79
CA GLU A 696 37.44 31.76 -10.80
C GLU A 696 36.89 31.78 -9.36
N THR A 697 35.96 32.70 -9.05
CA THR A 697 35.22 32.70 -7.77
C THR A 697 34.30 31.48 -7.65
N LEU A 698 33.64 31.07 -8.74
CA LEU A 698 32.87 29.83 -8.82
C LEU A 698 33.76 28.61 -8.60
N ILE A 699 34.95 28.57 -9.20
CA ILE A 699 35.94 27.50 -8.98
C ILE A 699 36.42 27.48 -7.52
N GLN A 700 36.59 28.65 -6.88
CA GLN A 700 36.96 28.74 -5.48
C GLN A 700 35.83 28.28 -4.54
N LYS A 701 34.58 28.72 -4.78
CA LYS A 701 33.39 28.21 -4.08
C LYS A 701 33.19 26.71 -4.31
N ARG A 702 33.52 26.17 -5.50
CA ARG A 702 33.56 24.73 -5.77
C ARG A 702 34.63 24.02 -4.92
N LEU A 703 35.83 24.58 -4.78
CA LEU A 703 36.88 24.06 -3.90
C LEU A 703 36.45 24.07 -2.42
N GLU A 704 35.74 25.12 -1.99
CA GLU A 704 35.15 25.21 -0.64
C GLU A 704 34.02 24.21 -0.44
N ASN A 705 33.10 24.05 -1.41
CA ASN A 705 32.05 23.04 -1.39
C ASN A 705 32.62 21.62 -1.39
N LYS A 706 33.69 21.37 -2.14
CA LYS A 706 34.43 20.10 -2.14
C LYS A 706 35.17 19.85 -0.83
N LEU A 707 35.48 20.90 -0.06
CA LEU A 707 35.97 20.80 1.32
C LEU A 707 34.83 20.55 2.33
N LEU A 708 33.65 21.14 2.11
CA LEU A 708 32.43 20.90 2.89
C LEU A 708 31.94 19.46 2.72
N GLU A 709 32.05 18.90 1.52
CA GLU A 709 31.83 17.47 1.21
C GLU A 709 32.71 16.52 2.03
N GLN A 710 33.90 16.98 2.46
CA GLN A 710 34.81 16.22 3.32
C GLN A 710 34.49 16.39 4.81
N ASN A 711 33.84 17.48 5.21
CA ASN A 711 33.39 17.76 6.57
C ASN A 711 31.89 17.48 6.71
N THR A 712 31.54 16.20 6.66
CA THR A 712 30.16 15.68 6.59
C THR A 712 29.25 16.04 7.76
N LEU A 713 29.80 16.52 8.87
CA LEU A 713 29.03 16.99 10.03
C LEU A 713 29.81 18.06 10.82
N THR A 714 29.18 19.20 11.06
CA THR A 714 29.70 20.30 11.89
C THR A 714 28.61 20.83 12.82
N ILE A 715 29.03 21.34 13.98
CA ILE A 715 28.13 21.94 14.99
C ILE A 715 28.63 23.35 15.25
N THR A 716 27.76 24.34 15.08
CA THR A 716 28.05 25.75 15.28
C THR A 716 27.11 26.32 16.33
N GLN A 717 27.67 26.91 17.38
CA GLN A 717 26.89 27.69 18.35
C GLN A 717 26.42 28.99 17.70
N ILE A 718 25.11 29.23 17.67
CA ILE A 718 24.54 30.44 17.06
C ILE A 718 24.38 31.54 18.10
N ASN A 719 23.85 31.19 19.28
CA ASN A 719 23.72 32.08 20.45
C ASN A 719 23.68 31.22 21.73
N GLU A 720 23.47 31.81 22.90
CA GLU A 720 23.46 31.09 24.19
C GLU A 720 22.42 29.95 24.26
N ASN A 721 21.34 30.01 23.47
CA ASN A 721 20.22 29.08 23.53
C ASN A 721 20.04 28.22 22.28
N GLU A 722 20.88 28.36 21.24
CA GLU A 722 20.64 27.74 19.94
C GLU A 722 21.93 27.27 19.25
N VAL A 723 21.85 26.08 18.65
CA VAL A 723 22.91 25.46 17.86
C VAL A 723 22.41 25.08 16.47
N MET A 724 23.31 25.17 15.50
CA MET A 724 23.10 24.70 14.14
C MET A 724 24.02 23.52 13.86
N VAL A 725 23.44 22.44 13.36
CA VAL A 725 24.17 21.29 12.84
C VAL A 725 24.13 21.33 11.32
N SER A 726 25.29 21.39 10.68
CA SER A 726 25.41 21.37 9.22
C SER A 726 25.94 20.00 8.78
N TYR A 727 25.29 19.38 7.81
CA TYR A 727 25.60 18.03 7.34
C TYR A 727 25.41 17.90 5.83
N TYR A 728 26.21 17.05 5.17
CA TYR A 728 26.18 16.89 3.71
C TYR A 728 25.61 15.52 3.32
N ILE A 729 24.63 15.48 2.42
CA ILE A 729 24.08 14.28 1.82
C ILE A 729 24.79 14.02 0.49
N LYS A 730 25.49 12.89 0.40
CA LYS A 730 26.35 12.55 -0.74
C LYS A 730 25.58 12.00 -1.94
N SER A 731 24.48 11.29 -1.68
CA SER A 731 23.62 10.69 -2.70
C SER A 731 22.16 10.80 -2.26
N PRO A 732 21.21 10.92 -3.20
CA PRO A 732 19.80 10.76 -2.89
C PRO A 732 19.52 9.47 -2.11
N GLY A 733 18.56 9.52 -1.20
CA GLY A 733 18.18 8.41 -0.33
C GLY A 733 17.97 8.85 1.12
N GLU A 734 17.68 7.88 1.97
CA GLU A 734 17.39 8.12 3.38
C GLU A 734 18.60 8.61 4.16
N ALA A 735 18.38 9.62 4.99
CA ALA A 735 19.34 10.08 5.98
C ALA A 735 18.68 10.49 7.30
N GLN A 736 19.38 10.17 8.39
CA GLN A 736 18.98 10.41 9.77
C GLN A 736 20.02 11.24 10.50
N LEU A 737 19.57 12.26 11.25
CA LEU A 737 20.39 13.03 12.18
C LEU A 737 19.89 12.79 13.60
N GLU A 738 20.67 12.12 14.42
CA GLU A 738 20.27 11.66 15.75
C GLU A 738 21.19 12.23 16.84
N ILE A 739 20.65 12.46 18.02
CA ILE A 739 21.40 12.87 19.20
C ILE A 739 21.35 11.77 20.26
N TYR A 740 22.51 11.41 20.78
CA TYR A 740 22.71 10.43 21.84
C TYR A 740 23.31 11.09 23.09
N ASP A 741 22.94 10.60 24.28
CA ASP A 741 23.67 10.94 25.50
C ASP A 741 25.01 10.18 25.59
N ILE A 742 25.85 10.53 26.56
CA ILE A 742 27.14 9.84 26.80
C ILE A 742 27.01 8.36 27.19
N MET A 743 25.82 7.91 27.57
CA MET A 743 25.54 6.50 27.89
C MET A 743 25.08 5.71 26.64
N GLY A 744 24.98 6.37 25.48
CA GLY A 744 24.57 5.75 24.23
C GLY A 744 23.05 5.66 24.04
N ASN A 745 22.24 6.33 24.88
CA ASN A 745 20.80 6.37 24.67
C ASN A 745 20.45 7.48 23.68
N ARG A 746 19.67 7.15 22.65
CA ARG A 746 19.14 8.13 21.70
C ARG A 746 18.17 9.06 22.46
N LYS A 747 18.45 10.36 22.46
CA LYS A 747 17.60 11.39 23.06
C LYS A 747 16.65 12.02 22.04
N TYR A 748 17.15 12.32 20.85
CA TYR A 748 16.37 12.99 19.81
C TYR A 748 16.71 12.43 18.45
N ARG A 749 15.70 12.36 17.57
CA ARG A 749 15.89 12.25 16.13
C ARG A 749 15.50 13.60 15.53
N LEU A 750 16.49 14.30 14.99
CA LEU A 750 16.31 15.65 14.46
C LEU A 750 15.90 15.68 12.99
N VAL A 751 16.30 14.66 12.23
CA VAL A 751 16.03 14.48 10.80
C VAL A 751 15.85 12.99 10.55
N ASP A 752 14.84 12.65 9.75
CA ASP A 752 14.55 11.33 9.20
C ASP A 752 13.85 11.58 7.86
N HIS A 753 14.60 11.58 6.75
CA HIS A 753 14.07 12.05 5.48
C HIS A 753 14.75 11.39 4.29
N GLU A 754 13.97 11.12 3.24
CA GLU A 754 14.47 10.66 1.95
C GLU A 754 14.82 11.87 1.07
N PHE A 755 16.11 12.18 0.98
CA PHE A 755 16.58 13.31 0.18
C PHE A 755 16.58 12.92 -1.29
N LYS A 756 15.88 13.68 -2.14
CA LYS A 756 15.89 13.45 -3.60
C LYS A 756 17.14 13.99 -4.31
N ASN A 757 17.92 14.82 -3.62
CA ASN A 757 19.12 15.45 -4.14
C ASN A 757 20.29 15.37 -3.13
N LYS A 758 21.52 15.31 -3.64
CA LYS A 758 22.73 15.54 -2.84
C LYS A 758 22.84 17.02 -2.44
N GLY A 759 23.54 17.33 -1.34
CA GLY A 759 23.78 18.73 -0.95
C GLY A 759 24.14 18.95 0.51
N LEU A 760 24.42 20.22 0.87
CA LEU A 760 24.65 20.66 2.24
C LEU A 760 23.32 21.09 2.87
N PHE A 761 23.03 20.56 4.05
CA PHE A 761 21.82 20.81 4.82
C PHE A 761 22.16 21.33 6.21
N HIS A 762 21.20 22.05 6.81
CA HIS A 762 21.34 22.62 8.15
C HIS A 762 20.13 22.27 9.00
N LYS A 763 20.36 21.89 10.26
CA LYS A 763 19.31 21.73 11.26
C LYS A 763 19.63 22.61 12.46
N ARG A 764 18.75 23.57 12.74
CA ARG A 764 18.80 24.38 13.97
C ARG A 764 17.91 23.78 15.03
N PHE A 765 18.33 23.84 16.28
CA PHE A 765 17.49 23.46 17.42
C PHE A 765 17.88 24.22 18.70
N PRO A 766 16.90 24.45 19.59
CA PRO A 766 17.15 25.12 20.86
C PRO A 766 17.81 24.17 21.87
N LEU A 767 18.72 24.70 22.67
CA LEU A 767 19.39 24.01 23.77
C LEU A 767 18.52 23.89 25.03
N SER A 768 17.43 24.64 25.13
CA SER A 768 16.53 24.64 26.31
C SER A 768 15.87 23.30 26.60
N ARG A 769 15.86 22.38 25.64
CA ARG A 769 15.33 21.02 25.79
C ARG A 769 16.39 20.01 26.26
N PHE A 770 17.65 20.42 26.43
CA PHE A 770 18.75 19.57 26.85
C PHE A 770 19.15 19.91 28.29
N ASP A 771 19.39 18.89 29.10
CA ASP A 771 20.07 19.06 30.39
C ASP A 771 21.54 19.43 30.15
N ALA A 772 22.15 20.13 31.11
CA ALA A 772 23.58 20.43 31.04
C ALA A 772 24.39 19.13 30.94
N GLY A 773 25.19 18.99 29.88
CA GLY A 773 25.88 17.74 29.59
C GLY A 773 26.48 17.65 28.19
N ASN A 774 27.16 16.55 27.93
CA ASN A 774 27.73 16.23 26.62
C ASN A 774 26.79 15.28 25.86
N TYR A 775 26.65 15.51 24.56
CA TYR A 775 25.84 14.70 23.66
C TYR A 775 26.62 14.38 22.39
N GLN A 776 26.31 13.25 21.75
CA GLN A 776 26.82 12.88 20.43
C GLN A 776 25.77 13.14 19.38
N VAL A 777 26.11 13.92 18.35
CA VAL A 777 25.28 14.12 17.16
C VAL A 777 25.81 13.21 16.07
N ILE A 778 24.97 12.32 15.55
CA ILE A 778 25.31 11.30 14.57
C ILE A 778 24.46 11.50 13.32
N LEU A 779 25.11 11.66 12.17
CA LEU A 779 24.51 11.53 10.85
C LEU A 779 24.65 10.09 10.38
N LYS A 780 23.56 9.50 9.89
CA LYS A 780 23.52 8.21 9.19
C LYS A 780 22.87 8.44 7.84
N SER A 781 23.52 8.06 6.75
CA SER A 781 22.93 8.04 5.42
C SER A 781 23.36 6.77 4.70
N LYS A 782 22.73 6.48 3.56
CA LYS A 782 23.03 5.28 2.75
C LYS A 782 24.52 5.08 2.46
N GLU A 783 25.28 6.16 2.27
CA GLU A 783 26.69 6.12 1.88
C GLU A 783 27.66 6.66 2.95
N ASP A 784 27.18 7.20 4.07
CA ASP A 784 28.05 7.84 5.06
C ASP A 784 27.55 7.78 6.50
N SER A 785 28.48 7.85 7.44
CA SER A 785 28.17 8.10 8.84
C SER A 785 29.20 9.04 9.47
N ALA A 786 28.71 10.07 10.14
CA ALA A 786 29.54 11.10 10.77
C ALA A 786 29.08 11.38 12.20
N ASN A 787 30.01 11.67 13.10
CA ASN A 787 29.73 11.97 14.50
C ASN A 787 30.46 13.23 14.97
N ARG A 788 29.79 14.08 15.76
CA ARG A 788 30.35 15.25 16.44
C ARG A 788 29.80 15.38 17.86
N MET A 789 30.63 15.88 18.78
CA MET A 789 30.24 16.17 20.16
C MET A 789 29.56 17.53 20.27
N LEU A 790 28.38 17.56 20.90
CA LEU A 790 27.68 18.75 21.36
C LEU A 790 27.88 18.89 22.87
N ASN A 791 28.22 20.09 23.34
CA ASN A 791 28.36 20.37 24.77
C ASN A 791 27.35 21.45 25.17
N VAL A 792 26.50 21.13 26.14
CA VAL A 792 25.42 22.00 26.62
C VAL A 792 25.81 22.50 28.00
N SER A 793 26.10 23.80 28.09
CA SER A 793 26.40 24.51 29.33
C SER A 793 25.23 25.40 29.73
N ASN A 794 24.86 25.36 31.02
CA ASN A 794 23.84 26.23 31.62
C ASN A 794 24.24 27.72 31.62
#